data_AF-A0A960SLL6-F1
#
_entry.id   AF-A0A960SLL6-F1
#
_cell.length_a   1.000
_cell.length_b   1.000
_cell.length_c   1.000
_cell.angle_alpha   90.00
_cell.angle_beta   90.00
_cell.angle_gamma   90.00
#
_symmetry.space_group_name_H-M   'P 1'
#
loop_
_entity.id
_entity.type
_entity.pdbx_description
1 polymer ?
#
loop_
_entity_poly.entity_id
_entity_poly.type
_entity_poly.pdbx_seq_one_letter_code
_entity_poly.pdbx_strand_id
1 'polypeptide(L)'
;PKHSFRLFFRSEYGAGRLHYPLFGDEGVDEFDNVDLRTSQNYSWAFEGSEKNTMLRDVFSRDVQREMGQPYTRSRYYHLYLNGQYWGIYQTQERVDADYAESYLGGDKDAYDIIKNNSSGSRALEASAGTMDAYERLYNAAVAGFASDASYRKVMGLLPDGSPDPAGETLLNPENLMDYMICTYYTGDPDAPVSCWAHFSNNVFASYNREEPAGFLWYRHDAEHSLGANGGASEGRLLTDPIDRSIGQNWQDFNPAWLHVQLTANEEYRLQFADRVVRCFFNDGLLTAPKNIERWMKRSAQIDLAIIAESARWGDAKRTAPRTKTDWLAEQNYMINQFFPGRNQTVINQMRSVGMFPNQAIVFLSQPPGDVERGSTLTLSQSNGTQGTLYYTLDGTDPRQWGGSLNPGSSIYQIGVSTIALNAATLVKARVLAGGVWGALTEARYTVGLSSLVINELMASNRTTLEDADEAGEYPDWIELYNGSDAAIDLGGMYLSDDPLEPNKWQFATGTTIAAGGYVVILADDDGTQGPLHTNFQLSRNGETLVLVDRDGQTVLDSVTFGTQLEDVSFGRYPNGGATWGFHAAATPGLSNVEHLGSGAGGVQIVGFEVSGPGTVTLQWVGCEDCAYEVQWKADLVDGDWEVLKTVPASAGAVQVEVVIPTGASQAYFRIVGLE
;
A
#
# COMPACT_ATOMS: atom_id res chain seq x y z
N PRO A 1 11.57 -16.68 28.56
CA PRO A 1 11.00 -15.44 27.98
C PRO A 1 11.11 -15.51 26.46
N LYS A 2 10.11 -15.06 25.73
CA LYS A 2 10.20 -14.91 24.28
C LYS A 2 11.07 -13.68 23.99
N HIS A 3 12.07 -13.82 23.11
CA HIS A 3 13.05 -12.77 22.82
C HIS A 3 12.91 -12.33 21.37
N SER A 4 13.06 -11.03 21.10
CA SER A 4 13.23 -10.52 19.73
C SER A 4 14.66 -10.81 19.25
N PHE A 5 14.83 -11.01 17.95
CA PHE A 5 16.12 -11.29 17.32
C PHE A 5 16.44 -10.26 16.25
N ARG A 6 17.72 -9.91 16.15
CA ARG A 6 18.29 -9.26 14.97
C ARG A 6 19.27 -10.24 14.34
N LEU A 7 19.04 -10.56 13.09
CA LEU A 7 19.88 -11.45 12.30
C LEU A 7 20.78 -10.58 11.42
N PHE A 8 22.10 -10.81 11.48
CA PHE A 8 23.07 -10.13 10.63
C PHE A 8 23.64 -11.13 9.64
N PHE A 9 23.60 -10.80 8.36
CA PHE A 9 24.22 -11.60 7.30
C PHE A 9 25.65 -11.10 7.11
N ARG A 10 26.62 -12.03 7.10
CA ARG A 10 28.04 -11.69 7.05
C ARG A 10 28.77 -12.65 6.14
N SER A 11 29.65 -12.12 5.32
CA SER A 11 30.44 -12.90 4.36
C SER A 11 31.33 -13.96 5.02
N GLU A 12 31.66 -13.79 6.31
CA GLU A 12 32.40 -14.78 7.10
C GLU A 12 31.60 -16.07 7.38
N TYR A 13 30.26 -16.03 7.29
CA TYR A 13 29.37 -17.16 7.57
C TYR A 13 28.58 -17.64 6.33
N GLY A 14 28.82 -17.06 5.15
CA GLY A 14 28.10 -17.40 3.93
C GLY A 14 27.89 -16.17 3.02
N ALA A 15 26.71 -16.05 2.42
CA ALA A 15 26.33 -14.84 1.71
C ALA A 15 26.36 -13.63 2.66
N GLY A 16 26.92 -12.51 2.19
CA GLY A 16 27.00 -11.27 2.98
C GLY A 16 25.66 -10.57 3.17
N ARG A 17 24.64 -10.98 2.40
CA ARG A 17 23.28 -10.45 2.44
C ARG A 17 22.30 -11.63 2.34
N LEU A 18 21.09 -11.44 2.85
CA LEU A 18 19.98 -12.33 2.60
C LEU A 18 19.34 -11.94 1.26
N HIS A 19 19.36 -12.84 0.28
CA HIS A 19 18.59 -12.70 -0.96
C HIS A 19 17.29 -13.50 -0.82
N TYR A 20 16.23 -12.84 -0.38
CA TYR A 20 14.93 -13.43 -0.15
C TYR A 20 13.85 -12.34 -0.17
N PRO A 21 12.70 -12.53 -0.87
CA PRO A 21 11.63 -11.54 -0.95
C PRO A 21 10.85 -11.48 0.38
N LEU A 22 11.48 -10.94 1.43
CA LEU A 22 10.95 -10.96 2.79
C LEU A 22 9.58 -10.27 2.85
N PHE A 23 9.39 -9.20 2.09
CA PHE A 23 8.14 -8.45 2.05
C PHE A 23 7.24 -8.80 0.85
N GLY A 24 7.59 -9.82 0.06
CA GLY A 24 6.98 -10.09 -1.25
C GLY A 24 7.20 -8.92 -2.22
N ASP A 25 6.31 -8.78 -3.19
CA ASP A 25 6.38 -7.75 -4.24
C ASP A 25 6.32 -6.30 -3.71
N GLU A 26 6.00 -6.13 -2.43
CA GLU A 26 5.86 -4.81 -1.80
C GLU A 26 7.22 -4.18 -1.46
N GLY A 27 8.30 -4.96 -1.30
CA GLY A 27 9.59 -4.49 -0.82
C GLY A 27 10.79 -5.12 -1.54
N VAL A 28 12.00 -4.69 -1.18
CA VAL A 28 13.25 -5.22 -1.76
C VAL A 28 13.45 -6.70 -1.43
N ASP A 29 14.32 -7.36 -2.18
CA ASP A 29 14.63 -8.79 -2.06
C ASP A 29 16.02 -9.07 -1.45
N GLU A 30 16.75 -8.02 -1.04
CA GLU A 30 18.06 -8.15 -0.42
C GLU A 30 18.23 -7.37 0.89
N PHE A 31 18.83 -8.01 1.91
CA PHE A 31 18.93 -7.45 3.26
C PHE A 31 20.27 -7.75 3.94
N ASP A 32 20.88 -6.72 4.54
CA ASP A 32 22.08 -6.87 5.37
C ASP A 32 21.75 -7.41 6.77
N ASN A 33 20.56 -7.08 7.25
CA ASN A 33 20.03 -7.56 8.53
C ASN A 33 18.52 -7.66 8.50
N VAL A 34 17.98 -8.52 9.36
CA VAL A 34 16.53 -8.71 9.52
C VAL A 34 16.18 -8.73 11.00
N ASP A 35 15.20 -7.91 11.37
CA ASP A 35 14.60 -7.91 12.71
C ASP A 35 13.41 -8.86 12.76
N LEU A 36 13.46 -9.85 13.65
CA LEU A 36 12.32 -10.67 14.04
C LEU A 36 11.86 -10.22 15.43
N ARG A 37 10.82 -9.39 15.44
CA ARG A 37 10.23 -8.84 16.66
C ARG A 37 9.12 -9.75 17.19
N THR A 38 8.90 -9.67 18.49
CA THR A 38 7.66 -10.15 19.12
C THR A 38 6.97 -8.98 19.80
N SER A 39 5.63 -9.02 19.89
CA SER A 39 4.95 -8.19 20.88
C SER A 39 5.50 -8.54 22.26
N GLN A 40 6.05 -7.55 22.95
CA GLN A 40 6.52 -7.71 24.31
C GLN A 40 5.43 -7.24 25.27
N ASN A 41 5.08 -5.95 25.24
CA ASN A 41 3.99 -5.40 26.01
C ASN A 41 2.65 -6.02 25.57
N TYR A 42 1.77 -6.27 26.53
CA TYR A 42 0.47 -6.94 26.36
C TYR A 42 0.53 -8.34 25.75
N SER A 43 1.71 -8.96 25.66
CA SER A 43 1.83 -10.32 25.15
C SER A 43 1.50 -11.38 26.19
N TRP A 44 1.16 -12.58 25.72
CA TRP A 44 1.04 -13.75 26.60
C TRP A 44 2.39 -14.17 27.19
N ALA A 45 3.45 -14.12 26.38
CA ALA A 45 4.78 -14.56 26.78
C ALA A 45 5.44 -13.71 27.87
N PHE A 46 5.17 -12.40 27.91
CA PHE A 46 5.77 -11.48 28.88
C PHE A 46 4.83 -11.13 30.05
N GLU A 47 3.54 -10.90 29.79
CA GLU A 47 2.59 -10.38 30.80
C GLU A 47 1.39 -11.30 31.07
N GLY A 48 1.08 -12.26 30.18
CA GLY A 48 -0.16 -13.05 30.28
C GLY A 48 -1.43 -12.23 30.04
N SER A 49 -1.31 -11.12 29.31
CA SER A 49 -2.37 -10.12 29.13
C SER A 49 -3.51 -10.62 28.23
N GLU A 50 -4.74 -10.19 28.53
CA GLU A 50 -5.90 -10.37 27.63
C GLU A 50 -5.85 -9.47 26.41
N LYS A 51 -5.06 -8.40 26.46
CA LYS A 51 -4.98 -7.43 25.38
C LYS A 51 -4.03 -7.85 24.27
N ASN A 52 -3.53 -9.08 24.24
CA ASN A 52 -2.62 -9.51 23.19
C ASN A 52 -3.36 -9.54 21.85
N THR A 53 -2.97 -8.68 20.91
CA THR A 53 -3.48 -8.72 19.53
C THR A 53 -2.40 -9.12 18.55
N MET A 54 -1.14 -8.72 18.79
CA MET A 54 -0.02 -8.72 17.84
C MET A 54 -0.16 -7.74 16.67
N LEU A 55 -1.19 -6.88 16.69
CA LEU A 55 -1.56 -6.05 15.53
C LEU A 55 -1.26 -4.55 15.71
N ARG A 56 -1.03 -4.06 16.93
CA ARG A 56 -1.10 -2.61 17.21
C ARG A 56 -0.04 -1.77 16.52
N ASP A 57 1.21 -2.23 16.60
CA ASP A 57 2.32 -1.55 15.97
C ASP A 57 2.17 -1.55 14.44
N VAL A 58 1.93 -2.73 13.85
CA VAL A 58 1.75 -2.84 12.39
C VAL A 58 0.53 -2.08 11.88
N PHE A 59 -0.56 -2.00 12.66
CA PHE A 59 -1.72 -1.20 12.28
C PHE A 59 -1.36 0.27 12.10
N SER A 60 -0.53 0.82 12.99
CA SER A 60 -0.11 2.23 12.90
C SER A 60 0.73 2.47 11.64
N ARG A 61 1.58 1.51 11.27
CA ARG A 61 2.40 1.56 10.05
C ARG A 61 1.59 1.36 8.79
N ASP A 62 0.58 0.48 8.80
CA ASP A 62 -0.36 0.31 7.70
C ASP A 62 -1.20 1.58 7.48
N VAL A 63 -1.63 2.23 8.56
CA VAL A 63 -2.29 3.55 8.45
C VAL A 63 -1.34 4.57 7.80
N GLN A 64 -0.07 4.61 8.21
CA GLN A 64 0.91 5.51 7.60
C GLN A 64 1.11 5.23 6.10
N ARG A 65 1.22 3.95 5.71
CA ARG A 65 1.26 3.52 4.29
C ARG A 65 0.04 4.02 3.53
N GLU A 66 -1.16 3.76 4.04
CA GLU A 66 -2.40 4.07 3.34
C GLU A 66 -2.70 5.58 3.30
N MET A 67 -2.03 6.39 4.13
CA MET A 67 -1.98 7.85 3.97
C MET A 67 -1.11 8.31 2.79
N GLY A 68 -0.40 7.39 2.13
CA GLY A 68 0.55 7.68 1.07
C GLY A 68 1.92 8.14 1.59
N GLN A 69 2.21 7.90 2.88
CA GLN A 69 3.47 8.30 3.50
C GLN A 69 4.48 7.15 3.49
N PRO A 70 5.79 7.44 3.41
CA PRO A 70 6.83 6.46 3.64
C PRO A 70 6.63 5.71 4.97
N TYR A 71 6.83 4.40 4.96
CA TYR A 71 6.55 3.52 6.10
C TYR A 71 7.47 2.30 6.09
N THR A 72 7.64 1.67 7.25
CA THR A 72 8.40 0.41 7.37
C THR A 72 7.46 -0.79 7.25
N ARG A 73 7.80 -1.76 6.39
CA ARG A 73 6.95 -2.94 6.12
C ARG A 73 7.02 -3.99 7.22
N SER A 74 6.06 -4.92 7.19
CA SER A 74 5.90 -5.97 8.18
C SER A 74 5.25 -7.23 7.64
N ARG A 75 5.77 -8.39 8.04
CA ARG A 75 5.22 -9.72 7.75
C ARG A 75 5.30 -10.60 9.00
N TYR A 76 4.42 -11.60 9.09
CA TYR A 76 4.40 -12.56 10.21
C TYR A 76 5.10 -13.86 9.82
N TYR A 77 5.80 -14.47 10.77
CA TYR A 77 6.55 -15.71 10.57
C TYR A 77 6.40 -16.65 11.77
N HIS A 78 6.45 -17.95 11.49
CA HIS A 78 6.69 -18.96 12.51
C HIS A 78 8.20 -19.13 12.72
N LEU A 79 8.68 -18.88 13.95
CA LEU A 79 10.09 -19.08 14.26
C LEU A 79 10.33 -20.47 14.87
N TYR A 80 11.32 -21.17 14.33
CA TYR A 80 11.84 -22.41 14.92
C TYR A 80 13.33 -22.25 15.23
N LEU A 81 13.74 -22.54 16.46
CA LEU A 81 15.13 -22.54 16.88
C LEU A 81 15.52 -23.97 17.28
N ASN A 82 16.51 -24.55 16.59
CA ASN A 82 16.96 -25.93 16.79
C ASN A 82 15.80 -26.96 16.74
N GLY A 83 14.87 -26.78 15.80
CA GLY A 83 13.68 -27.62 15.63
C GLY A 83 12.55 -27.37 16.64
N GLN A 84 12.76 -26.49 17.64
CA GLN A 84 11.72 -26.12 18.59
C GLN A 84 10.93 -24.91 18.10
N TYR A 85 9.60 -24.98 18.12
CA TYR A 85 8.74 -23.84 17.81
C TYR A 85 8.83 -22.76 18.89
N TRP A 86 9.03 -21.51 18.48
CA TRP A 86 9.20 -20.34 19.34
C TRP A 86 8.06 -19.32 19.25
N GLY A 87 7.02 -19.61 18.47
CA GLY A 87 5.86 -18.73 18.34
C GLY A 87 5.86 -17.91 17.05
N ILE A 88 4.87 -17.02 16.99
CA ILE A 88 4.70 -16.04 15.91
C ILE A 88 5.65 -14.88 16.14
N TYR A 89 6.38 -14.50 15.11
CA TYR A 89 7.21 -13.31 15.06
C TYR A 89 6.73 -12.40 13.95
N GLN A 90 7.13 -11.14 14.03
CA GLN A 90 6.83 -10.14 13.03
C GLN A 90 8.13 -9.45 12.61
N THR A 91 8.34 -9.29 11.30
CA THR A 91 9.42 -8.43 10.80
C THR A 91 9.04 -6.97 10.86
N GLN A 92 10.01 -6.10 11.06
CA GLN A 92 9.85 -4.67 10.81
C GLN A 92 11.09 -4.19 10.06
N GLU A 93 10.88 -3.55 8.90
CA GLU A 93 11.96 -2.80 8.27
C GLU A 93 12.45 -1.69 9.20
N ARG A 94 13.74 -1.41 9.17
CA ARG A 94 14.32 -0.35 9.97
C ARG A 94 14.50 0.88 9.09
N VAL A 95 14.16 2.05 9.62
CA VAL A 95 14.51 3.31 8.98
C VAL A 95 15.99 3.55 9.24
N ASP A 96 16.82 3.17 8.27
CA ASP A 96 18.24 3.49 8.17
C ASP A 96 18.56 4.03 6.77
N ALA A 97 19.83 4.31 6.50
CA ALA A 97 20.27 4.91 5.26
C ALA A 97 20.08 3.95 4.07
N ASP A 98 20.26 2.65 4.26
CA ASP A 98 20.03 1.64 3.21
C ASP A 98 18.53 1.53 2.88
N TYR A 99 17.64 1.59 3.88
CA TYR A 99 16.18 1.70 3.65
C TYR A 99 15.84 2.96 2.86
N ALA A 100 16.46 4.10 3.20
CA ALA A 100 16.17 5.36 2.52
C ALA A 100 16.59 5.31 1.04
N GLU A 101 17.80 4.82 0.74
CA GLU A 101 18.26 4.59 -0.64
C GLU A 101 17.32 3.65 -1.40
N SER A 102 16.96 2.52 -0.80
CA SER A 102 16.13 1.48 -1.45
C SER A 102 14.73 1.96 -1.84
N TYR A 103 14.14 2.89 -1.08
CA TYR A 103 12.72 3.25 -1.24
C TYR A 103 12.46 4.73 -1.54
N LEU A 104 13.42 5.61 -1.25
CA LEU A 104 13.32 7.05 -1.46
C LEU A 104 14.30 7.54 -2.55
N GLY A 105 15.17 6.67 -3.06
CA GLY A 105 16.19 7.00 -4.06
C GLY A 105 17.42 7.68 -3.47
N GLY A 106 18.29 8.20 -4.34
CA GLY A 106 19.54 8.85 -3.94
C GLY A 106 20.59 7.91 -3.36
N ASP A 107 21.73 8.45 -2.93
CA ASP A 107 22.80 7.70 -2.26
C ASP A 107 22.53 7.66 -0.76
N LYS A 108 22.70 6.49 -0.13
CA LYS A 108 22.51 6.34 1.32
C LYS A 108 23.37 7.31 2.16
N ASP A 109 24.57 7.65 1.69
CA ASP A 109 25.46 8.57 2.39
C ASP A 109 24.90 9.99 2.41
N ALA A 110 23.92 10.34 1.55
CA ALA A 110 23.23 11.63 1.53
C ALA A 110 22.17 11.79 2.63
N TYR A 111 21.79 10.72 3.32
CA TYR A 111 20.70 10.74 4.30
C TYR A 111 21.16 11.05 5.73
N ASP A 112 20.40 11.90 6.43
CA ASP A 112 20.40 12.00 7.90
C ASP A 112 19.30 11.09 8.45
N ILE A 113 19.65 10.19 9.37
CA ILE A 113 18.68 9.31 10.04
C ILE A 113 18.63 9.65 11.53
N ILE A 114 17.59 10.38 11.93
CA ILE A 114 17.43 10.91 13.27
C ILE A 114 16.57 9.97 14.11
N LYS A 115 17.04 9.62 15.31
CA LYS A 115 16.27 8.78 16.23
C LYS A 115 16.60 9.04 17.70
N ASN A 116 15.72 8.61 18.59
CA ASN A 116 16.11 8.46 20.00
C ASN A 116 17.11 7.29 20.14
N ASN A 117 18.18 7.52 20.91
CA ASN A 117 19.13 6.47 21.24
C ASN A 117 18.55 5.48 22.27
N SER A 118 19.24 4.36 22.47
CA SER A 118 18.82 3.31 23.42
C SER A 118 19.27 3.56 24.87
N SER A 119 19.84 4.74 25.16
CA SER A 119 20.24 5.09 26.52
C SER A 119 19.02 5.39 27.40
N GLY A 120 19.21 5.37 28.72
CA GLY A 120 18.13 5.72 29.66
C GLY A 120 17.61 7.15 29.48
N SER A 121 18.41 8.08 28.93
CA SER A 121 17.99 9.45 28.64
C SER A 121 17.27 9.60 27.29
N ARG A 122 17.23 8.55 26.45
CA ARG A 122 16.60 8.55 25.11
C ARG A 122 16.97 9.76 24.25
N ALA A 123 18.21 10.24 24.39
CA ALA A 123 18.67 11.44 23.69
C ALA A 123 18.63 11.25 22.18
N LEU A 124 18.34 12.32 21.44
CA LEU A 124 18.36 12.30 19.99
C LEU A 124 19.78 12.11 19.46
N GLU A 125 19.91 11.31 18.41
CA GLU A 125 21.15 11.08 17.67
C GLU A 125 20.88 10.95 16.18
N ALA A 126 21.89 11.27 15.38
CA ALA A 126 21.97 10.86 13.99
C ALA A 126 22.62 9.48 13.96
N SER A 127 21.84 8.45 13.61
CA SER A 127 22.37 7.10 13.41
C SER A 127 23.06 6.91 12.08
N ALA A 128 22.80 7.81 11.12
CA ALA A 128 23.56 8.05 9.90
C ALA A 128 23.49 9.56 9.59
N GLY A 129 24.51 10.08 8.88
CA GLY A 129 24.60 11.51 8.56
C GLY A 129 24.95 12.40 9.75
N THR A 130 24.30 13.57 9.83
CA THR A 130 24.56 14.66 10.78
C THR A 130 23.26 15.12 11.46
N MET A 131 23.37 16.00 12.47
CA MET A 131 22.20 16.63 13.12
C MET A 131 21.89 18.02 12.57
N ASP A 132 22.68 18.54 11.63
CA ASP A 132 22.74 19.97 11.30
C ASP A 132 21.41 20.50 10.74
N ALA A 133 20.76 19.75 9.84
CA ALA A 133 19.45 20.11 9.29
C ALA A 133 18.35 20.06 10.36
N TYR A 134 18.41 19.06 11.25
CA TYR A 134 17.45 18.93 12.35
C TYR A 134 17.61 20.07 13.36
N GLU A 135 18.84 20.55 13.59
CA GLU A 135 19.12 21.71 14.43
C GLU A 135 18.58 23.00 13.82
N ARG A 136 18.70 23.17 12.50
CA ARG A 136 18.08 24.30 11.80
C ARG A 136 16.55 24.27 11.91
N LEU A 137 15.94 23.09 11.80
CA LEU A 137 14.50 22.92 12.01
C LEU A 137 14.07 23.25 13.45
N TYR A 138 14.83 22.79 14.45
CA TYR A 138 14.62 23.15 15.86
C TYR A 138 14.70 24.67 16.07
N ASN A 139 15.74 25.31 15.54
CA ASN A 139 15.93 26.76 15.65
C ASN A 139 14.78 27.55 15.00
N ALA A 140 14.25 27.07 13.86
CA ALA A 140 13.04 27.64 13.25
C ALA A 140 11.81 27.47 14.16
N ALA A 141 11.65 26.30 14.79
CA ALA A 141 10.55 26.05 15.71
C ALA A 141 10.61 26.90 17.00
N VAL A 142 11.81 27.13 17.54
CA VAL A 142 12.04 28.04 18.66
C VAL A 142 11.73 29.50 18.28
N ALA A 143 12.09 29.91 17.05
CA ALA A 143 11.75 31.24 16.54
C ALA A 143 10.22 31.41 16.33
N GLY A 144 9.51 30.32 16.02
CA GLY A 144 8.07 30.24 15.93
C GLY A 144 7.50 30.49 14.54
N PHE A 145 6.24 30.09 14.33
CA PHE A 145 5.58 30.05 13.02
C PHE A 145 4.35 30.93 12.89
N ALA A 146 4.13 31.88 13.81
CA ALA A 146 2.95 32.74 13.79
C ALA A 146 2.79 33.56 12.48
N SER A 147 3.89 33.80 11.75
CA SER A 147 3.86 34.49 10.46
C SER A 147 3.85 33.52 9.27
N ASP A 148 3.21 33.93 8.18
CA ASP A 148 3.21 33.17 6.94
C ASP A 148 4.61 33.02 6.34
N ALA A 149 5.41 34.09 6.42
CA ALA A 149 6.79 34.07 5.93
C ALA A 149 7.67 33.04 6.64
N SER A 150 7.53 32.90 7.98
CA SER A 150 8.27 31.88 8.73
C SER A 150 7.84 30.46 8.35
N TYR A 151 6.55 30.23 8.12
CA TYR A 151 6.04 28.92 7.71
C TYR A 151 6.44 28.57 6.28
N ARG A 152 6.33 29.51 5.33
CA ARG A 152 6.80 29.30 3.95
C ARG A 152 8.30 29.03 3.88
N LYS A 153 9.10 29.79 4.63
CA LYS A 153 10.56 29.63 4.66
C LYS A 153 11.01 28.23 5.09
N VAL A 154 10.38 27.64 6.11
CA VAL A 154 10.79 26.30 6.60
C VAL A 154 10.41 25.19 5.60
N MET A 155 9.48 25.47 4.69
CA MET A 155 9.13 24.62 3.55
C MET A 155 9.95 24.92 2.28
N GLY A 156 10.99 25.76 2.37
CA GLY A 156 11.79 26.13 1.19
C GLY A 156 11.06 27.01 0.19
N LEU A 157 10.06 27.80 0.63
CA LEU A 157 9.25 28.65 -0.26
C LEU A 157 9.51 30.15 -0.04
N LEU A 158 9.42 30.90 -1.14
CA LEU A 158 9.37 32.37 -1.15
C LEU A 158 8.03 32.87 -0.58
N PRO A 159 7.92 34.17 -0.20
CA PRO A 159 6.67 34.73 0.33
C PRO A 159 5.46 34.63 -0.60
N ASP A 160 5.67 34.53 -1.91
CA ASP A 160 4.60 34.33 -2.90
C ASP A 160 4.21 32.84 -3.07
N GLY A 161 4.95 31.93 -2.44
CA GLY A 161 4.74 30.49 -2.47
C GLY A 161 5.45 29.73 -3.57
N SER A 162 6.23 30.39 -4.39
CA SER A 162 7.12 29.70 -5.33
C SER A 162 8.32 29.06 -4.60
N PRO A 163 8.93 27.99 -5.15
CA PRO A 163 10.15 27.42 -4.58
C PRO A 163 11.28 28.44 -4.48
N ASP A 164 11.96 28.50 -3.34
CA ASP A 164 13.17 29.31 -3.15
C ASP A 164 14.40 28.52 -3.60
N PRO A 165 15.08 28.89 -4.71
CA PRO A 165 16.25 28.16 -5.19
C PRO A 165 17.46 28.24 -4.25
N ALA A 166 17.45 29.17 -3.28
CA ALA A 166 18.45 29.27 -2.22
C ALA A 166 17.91 28.79 -0.87
N GLY A 167 16.63 28.42 -0.80
CA GLY A 167 15.96 27.97 0.39
C GLY A 167 16.17 26.48 0.62
N GLU A 168 16.28 26.11 1.89
CA GLU A 168 16.33 24.72 2.30
C GLU A 168 14.94 24.27 2.73
N THR A 169 14.41 23.22 2.11
CA THR A 169 13.17 22.58 2.55
C THR A 169 13.47 21.70 3.76
N LEU A 170 13.13 22.19 4.96
CA LEU A 170 13.33 21.47 6.21
C LEU A 170 12.07 20.74 6.67
N LEU A 171 10.90 21.27 6.35
CA LEU A 171 9.61 20.72 6.77
C LEU A 171 8.86 20.10 5.60
N ASN A 172 8.54 18.82 5.72
CA ASN A 172 7.42 18.22 5.00
C ASN A 172 6.17 18.32 5.90
N PRO A 173 5.29 19.31 5.67
CA PRO A 173 4.17 19.55 6.57
C PRO A 173 3.13 18.43 6.49
N GLU A 174 2.97 17.83 5.30
CA GLU A 174 2.04 16.74 5.02
C GLU A 174 2.38 15.49 5.82
N ASN A 175 3.64 15.05 5.74
CA ASN A 175 4.11 13.90 6.50
C ASN A 175 3.97 14.13 8.02
N LEU A 176 4.34 15.31 8.52
CA LEU A 176 4.17 15.64 9.93
C LEU A 176 2.71 15.59 10.37
N MET A 177 1.80 16.18 9.59
CA MET A 177 0.37 16.19 9.90
C MET A 177 -0.20 14.77 9.93
N ASP A 178 0.13 13.93 8.95
CA ASP A 178 -0.32 12.54 8.87
C ASP A 178 0.26 11.68 10.00
N TYR A 179 1.55 11.87 10.33
CA TYR A 179 2.19 11.25 11.48
C TYR A 179 1.45 11.57 12.79
N MET A 180 1.11 12.85 13.01
CA MET A 180 0.40 13.30 14.21
C MET A 180 -1.07 12.85 14.23
N ILE A 181 -1.76 12.87 13.09
CA ILE A 181 -3.12 12.31 12.97
C ILE A 181 -3.10 10.82 13.34
N CYS A 182 -2.12 10.06 12.87
CA CYS A 182 -1.94 8.66 13.26
C CYS A 182 -1.69 8.53 14.78
N THR A 183 -0.86 9.38 15.39
CA THR A 183 -0.66 9.40 16.87
C THR A 183 -1.96 9.59 17.60
N TYR A 184 -2.75 10.59 17.18
CA TYR A 184 -3.99 10.96 17.84
C TYR A 184 -5.07 9.91 17.62
N TYR A 185 -5.16 9.35 16.41
CA TYR A 185 -6.13 8.30 16.12
C TYR A 185 -5.82 7.01 16.88
N THR A 186 -4.58 6.57 16.90
CA THR A 186 -4.19 5.34 17.60
C THR A 186 -4.17 5.54 19.11
N GLY A 187 -3.99 6.79 19.58
CA GLY A 187 -3.91 7.13 21.00
C GLY A 187 -2.59 6.65 21.60
N ASP A 188 -1.50 6.76 20.85
CA ASP A 188 -0.19 6.23 21.23
C ASP A 188 0.42 7.02 22.40
N PRO A 189 0.52 6.44 23.60
CA PRO A 189 1.04 7.12 24.79
C PRO A 189 2.56 7.17 24.88
N ASP A 190 3.27 6.49 23.97
CA ASP A 190 4.72 6.32 24.05
C ASP A 190 5.49 6.93 22.88
N ALA A 191 4.79 7.53 21.90
CA ALA A 191 5.42 8.17 20.74
C ALA A 191 4.63 9.42 20.29
N PRO A 192 5.30 10.50 19.86
CA PRO A 192 6.74 10.77 19.96
C PRO A 192 7.19 11.26 21.35
N VAL A 193 6.26 11.34 22.30
CA VAL A 193 6.50 11.73 23.69
C VAL A 193 5.90 10.65 24.58
N SER A 194 6.71 10.10 25.47
CA SER A 194 6.23 9.14 26.47
C SER A 194 5.54 9.87 27.60
N CYS A 195 4.25 9.61 27.81
CA CYS A 195 3.48 10.28 28.87
C CYS A 195 3.76 9.74 30.28
N TRP A 196 4.54 8.65 30.39
CA TRP A 196 4.93 8.10 31.68
C TRP A 196 6.30 8.59 32.12
N ALA A 197 7.23 8.58 31.16
CA ALA A 197 8.61 8.92 31.45
C ALA A 197 8.92 10.39 31.18
N HIS A 198 8.00 11.10 30.50
CA HIS A 198 8.11 12.52 30.17
C HIS A 198 9.42 12.84 29.43
N PHE A 199 9.69 12.09 28.37
CA PHE A 199 10.79 12.33 27.44
C PHE A 199 10.34 12.09 26.00
N SER A 200 11.13 12.59 25.04
CA SER A 200 10.98 12.21 23.64
C SER A 200 11.32 10.72 23.47
N ASN A 201 10.45 9.99 22.78
CA ASN A 201 10.62 8.56 22.59
C ASN A 201 10.08 8.11 21.23
N ASN A 202 10.60 6.98 20.74
CA ASN A 202 10.17 6.33 19.49
C ASN A 202 10.12 7.28 18.28
N VAL A 203 10.97 8.32 18.29
CA VAL A 203 11.17 9.21 17.14
C VAL A 203 12.12 8.52 16.17
N PHE A 204 11.69 8.43 14.91
CA PHE A 204 12.49 8.05 13.75
C PHE A 204 12.17 9.02 12.62
N ALA A 205 13.22 9.62 12.04
CA ALA A 205 13.07 10.51 10.91
C ALA A 205 14.22 10.34 9.90
N SER A 206 13.93 10.65 8.64
CA SER A 206 14.92 10.69 7.55
C SER A 206 14.91 12.06 6.87
N TYR A 207 16.04 12.43 6.30
CA TYR A 207 16.20 13.65 5.51
C TYR A 207 17.30 13.47 4.46
N ASN A 208 16.98 13.70 3.18
CA ASN A 208 17.97 13.71 2.11
C ASN A 208 18.60 15.11 2.03
N ARG A 209 19.92 15.21 2.22
CA ARG A 209 20.63 16.49 2.19
C ARG A 209 20.92 17.01 0.78
N GLU A 210 20.91 16.14 -0.23
CA GLU A 210 21.19 16.49 -1.62
C GLU A 210 19.92 16.84 -2.39
N GLU A 211 18.81 16.18 -2.06
CA GLU A 211 17.48 16.44 -2.62
C GLU A 211 16.45 16.71 -1.49
N PRO A 212 16.55 17.87 -0.82
CA PRO A 212 15.76 18.13 0.38
C PRO A 212 14.27 18.33 0.06
N ALA A 213 13.45 17.38 0.51
CA ALA A 213 11.98 17.42 0.49
C ALA A 213 11.37 17.63 1.90
N GLY A 214 12.20 18.00 2.88
CA GLY A 214 11.84 18.12 4.29
C GLY A 214 11.93 16.79 5.06
N PHE A 215 11.95 16.87 6.39
CA PHE A 215 12.02 15.69 7.25
C PHE A 215 10.78 14.80 7.10
N LEU A 216 11.00 13.49 7.04
CA LEU A 216 9.96 12.46 7.06
C LEU A 216 10.01 11.73 8.40
N TRP A 217 8.88 11.60 9.10
CA TRP A 217 8.74 10.90 10.38
C TRP A 217 7.99 9.58 10.20
N TYR A 218 8.41 8.55 10.95
CA TYR A 218 7.93 7.18 10.79
C TYR A 218 7.27 6.65 12.07
N ARG A 219 6.16 5.92 11.92
CA ARG A 219 5.53 5.21 13.04
C ARG A 219 6.44 4.08 13.53
N HIS A 220 6.70 4.05 14.83
CA HIS A 220 7.53 3.03 15.46
C HIS A 220 7.05 2.75 16.89
N ASP A 221 7.11 1.47 17.31
CA ASP A 221 6.80 1.00 18.68
C ASP A 221 5.48 1.55 19.23
N ALA A 222 4.40 1.35 18.46
CA ALA A 222 3.07 1.80 18.83
C ALA A 222 2.25 0.73 19.59
N GLU A 223 2.89 -0.18 20.33
CA GLU A 223 2.21 -1.33 20.95
C GLU A 223 1.31 -0.95 22.13
N HIS A 224 1.50 0.22 22.73
CA HIS A 224 0.65 0.75 23.80
C HIS A 224 -0.65 1.42 23.32
N SER A 225 -0.81 1.57 22.00
CA SER A 225 -1.93 2.26 21.37
C SER A 225 -3.21 1.41 21.32
N LEU A 226 -4.23 1.88 20.60
CA LEU A 226 -5.45 1.13 20.25
C LEU A 226 -6.13 0.49 21.46
N GLY A 227 -6.30 1.29 22.52
CA GLY A 227 -6.99 0.91 23.75
C GLY A 227 -6.24 -0.06 24.66
N ALA A 228 -5.01 -0.48 24.31
CA ALA A 228 -4.17 -1.27 25.21
C ALA A 228 -3.88 -0.50 26.50
N ASN A 229 -3.50 0.77 26.35
CA ASN A 229 -3.43 1.74 27.42
C ASN A 229 -4.50 2.83 27.23
N GLY A 230 -5.03 3.38 28.33
CA GLY A 230 -5.94 4.55 28.30
C GLY A 230 -7.33 4.36 27.66
N GLY A 231 -7.58 3.23 27.00
CA GLY A 231 -8.86 2.91 26.36
C GLY A 231 -9.18 3.79 25.15
N ALA A 232 -10.44 3.76 24.72
CA ALA A 232 -10.89 4.52 23.55
C ALA A 232 -10.88 6.05 23.74
N SER A 233 -10.74 6.54 24.98
CA SER A 233 -10.61 7.96 25.31
C SER A 233 -9.18 8.48 25.28
N GLU A 234 -8.18 7.61 25.09
CA GLU A 234 -6.78 8.00 25.12
C GLU A 234 -6.50 9.08 24.07
N GLY A 235 -5.97 10.22 24.50
CA GLY A 235 -5.80 11.42 23.69
C GLY A 235 -4.39 11.97 23.84
N ARG A 236 -3.75 12.35 22.73
CA ARG A 236 -2.30 12.64 22.71
C ARG A 236 -1.96 14.03 22.16
N LEU A 237 -2.90 14.97 22.34
CA LEU A 237 -2.82 16.36 21.86
C LEU A 237 -1.90 17.27 22.69
N LEU A 238 -1.05 16.70 23.56
CA LEU A 238 -0.14 17.43 24.46
C LEU A 238 -0.87 18.51 25.29
N THR A 239 -1.98 18.11 25.93
CA THR A 239 -2.73 18.96 26.88
C THR A 239 -2.12 18.93 28.28
N ASP A 240 -1.36 17.89 28.62
CA ASP A 240 -0.56 17.84 29.84
C ASP A 240 0.61 18.83 29.77
N PRO A 241 0.80 19.74 30.75
CA PRO A 241 1.85 20.73 30.71
C PRO A 241 3.28 20.16 30.70
N ILE A 242 3.49 18.98 31.31
CA ILE A 242 4.80 18.33 31.34
C ILE A 242 5.10 17.77 29.95
N ASP A 243 4.18 16.99 29.39
CA ASP A 243 4.36 16.42 28.04
C ASP A 243 4.49 17.52 26.98
N ARG A 244 3.76 18.63 27.13
CA ARG A 244 3.85 19.81 26.25
C ARG A 244 5.20 20.54 26.35
N SER A 245 5.95 20.34 27.43
CA SER A 245 7.28 20.92 27.61
C SER A 245 8.39 20.12 26.92
N ILE A 246 8.14 18.85 26.63
CA ILE A 246 9.12 17.96 26.00
C ILE A 246 9.32 18.38 24.54
N GLY A 247 10.57 18.67 24.19
CA GLY A 247 10.98 19.18 22.88
C GLY A 247 11.22 20.67 22.81
N GLN A 248 11.02 21.40 23.91
CA GLN A 248 11.47 22.80 24.00
C GLN A 248 12.99 22.92 24.01
N ASN A 249 13.69 21.90 24.51
CA ASN A 249 15.14 21.85 24.48
C ASN A 249 15.62 21.10 23.23
N TRP A 250 16.85 21.37 22.82
CA TRP A 250 17.43 20.71 21.66
C TRP A 250 17.52 19.19 21.84
N GLN A 251 17.87 18.71 23.05
CA GLN A 251 18.16 17.31 23.29
C GLN A 251 16.93 16.39 23.19
N ASP A 252 15.72 16.96 23.24
CA ASP A 252 14.45 16.25 23.21
C ASP A 252 13.47 16.76 22.13
N PHE A 253 13.97 17.57 21.18
CA PHE A 253 13.19 18.09 20.05
C PHE A 253 12.48 16.98 19.28
N ASN A 254 11.16 17.10 19.09
CA ASN A 254 10.35 16.01 18.56
C ASN A 254 9.20 16.53 17.69
N PRO A 255 8.62 15.68 16.81
CA PRO A 255 7.56 16.10 15.90
C PRO A 255 6.29 16.60 16.58
N ALA A 256 5.94 16.13 17.78
CA ALA A 256 4.73 16.61 18.45
C ALA A 256 4.87 18.05 18.95
N TRP A 257 6.04 18.41 19.48
CA TRP A 257 6.31 19.81 19.87
C TRP A 257 6.39 20.73 18.64
N LEU A 258 7.05 20.29 17.56
CA LEU A 258 7.08 21.00 16.28
C LEU A 258 5.66 21.26 15.75
N HIS A 259 4.82 20.22 15.73
CA HIS A 259 3.41 20.32 15.34
C HIS A 259 2.67 21.39 16.16
N VAL A 260 2.86 21.40 17.48
CA VAL A 260 2.27 22.42 18.36
C VAL A 260 2.77 23.83 18.01
N GLN A 261 4.05 24.03 17.74
CA GLN A 261 4.57 25.34 17.31
C GLN A 261 3.95 25.80 15.98
N LEU A 262 3.80 24.88 15.03
CA LEU A 262 3.19 25.17 13.73
C LEU A 262 1.71 25.54 13.84
N THR A 263 0.99 25.08 14.88
CA THR A 263 -0.41 25.49 15.10
C THR A 263 -0.61 26.98 15.39
N ALA A 264 0.47 27.74 15.66
CA ALA A 264 0.40 29.20 15.72
C ALA A 264 0.06 29.83 14.34
N ASN A 265 0.32 29.12 13.24
CA ASN A 265 0.00 29.56 11.89
C ASN A 265 -1.43 29.17 11.48
N GLU A 266 -2.18 30.09 10.87
CA GLU A 266 -3.57 29.82 10.46
C GLU A 266 -3.67 28.87 9.27
N GLU A 267 -2.75 28.96 8.30
CA GLU A 267 -2.71 28.09 7.13
C GLU A 267 -2.36 26.66 7.55
N TYR A 268 -1.37 26.48 8.45
CA TYR A 268 -1.05 25.16 8.99
C TYR A 268 -2.25 24.52 9.70
N ARG A 269 -2.95 25.27 10.56
CA ARG A 269 -4.16 24.75 11.25
C ARG A 269 -5.24 24.32 10.26
N LEU A 270 -5.45 25.10 9.20
CA LEU A 270 -6.45 24.75 8.19
C LEU A 270 -6.02 23.54 7.36
N GLN A 271 -4.76 23.45 6.93
CA GLN A 271 -4.22 22.28 6.24
C GLN A 271 -4.31 21.02 7.10
N PHE A 272 -4.03 21.12 8.39
CA PHE A 272 -4.21 20.02 9.34
C PHE A 272 -5.68 19.61 9.44
N ALA A 273 -6.60 20.57 9.50
CA ALA A 273 -8.03 20.29 9.49
C ALA A 273 -8.49 19.64 8.17
N ASP A 274 -7.92 20.03 7.03
CA ASP A 274 -8.19 19.42 5.72
C ASP A 274 -7.75 17.94 5.71
N ARG A 275 -6.54 17.65 6.23
CA ARG A 275 -6.02 16.28 6.42
C ARG A 275 -6.94 15.45 7.32
N VAL A 276 -7.42 16.04 8.42
CA VAL A 276 -8.39 15.41 9.32
C VAL A 276 -9.70 15.12 8.58
N VAL A 277 -10.23 16.04 7.77
CA VAL A 277 -11.45 15.78 7.00
C VAL A 277 -11.27 14.62 6.03
N ARG A 278 -10.17 14.63 5.27
CA ARG A 278 -9.78 13.55 4.35
C ARG A 278 -9.73 12.18 5.04
N CYS A 279 -9.23 12.13 6.28
CA CYS A 279 -9.08 10.87 7.00
C CYS A 279 -10.37 10.43 7.72
N PHE A 280 -11.15 11.34 8.30
CA PHE A 280 -12.20 10.96 9.27
C PHE A 280 -13.63 10.96 8.70
N PHE A 281 -13.85 11.58 7.54
CA PHE A 281 -15.19 11.83 6.99
C PHE A 281 -15.30 11.37 5.53
N ASN A 282 -16.52 11.29 5.00
CA ASN A 282 -16.79 10.98 3.59
C ASN A 282 -16.09 9.70 3.07
N ASP A 283 -16.19 8.60 3.82
CA ASP A 283 -15.48 7.32 3.55
C ASP A 283 -13.95 7.38 3.68
N GLY A 284 -13.44 8.38 4.41
CA GLY A 284 -12.03 8.56 4.67
C GLY A 284 -11.35 7.37 5.36
N LEU A 285 -10.02 7.32 5.22
CA LEU A 285 -9.14 6.24 5.61
C LEU A 285 -9.30 5.75 7.06
N LEU A 286 -9.62 6.67 7.97
CA LEU A 286 -9.78 6.45 9.40
C LEU A 286 -11.25 6.38 9.82
N THR A 287 -12.19 6.19 8.91
CA THR A 287 -13.57 5.82 9.27
C THR A 287 -13.64 4.43 9.91
N ALA A 288 -14.63 4.18 10.75
CA ALA A 288 -14.77 2.90 11.43
C ALA A 288 -14.80 1.69 10.47
N PRO A 289 -15.55 1.71 9.35
CA PRO A 289 -15.52 0.60 8.39
C PRO A 289 -14.13 0.30 7.84
N LYS A 290 -13.37 1.31 7.38
CA LYS A 290 -12.01 1.13 6.84
C LYS A 290 -11.03 0.58 7.88
N ASN A 291 -11.11 1.07 9.11
CA ASN A 291 -10.25 0.55 10.18
C ASN A 291 -10.61 -0.89 10.58
N ILE A 292 -11.89 -1.24 10.61
CA ILE A 292 -12.35 -2.61 10.87
C ILE A 292 -11.85 -3.54 9.76
N GLU A 293 -11.98 -3.14 8.51
CA GLU A 293 -11.46 -3.88 7.35
C GLU A 293 -9.95 -4.10 7.46
N ARG A 294 -9.17 -3.04 7.69
CA ARG A 294 -7.71 -3.12 7.87
C ARG A 294 -7.32 -4.06 9.00
N TRP A 295 -8.00 -3.91 10.15
CA TRP A 295 -7.78 -4.74 11.32
C TRP A 295 -8.09 -6.22 11.05
N MET A 296 -9.23 -6.51 10.42
CA MET A 296 -9.62 -7.86 10.04
C MET A 296 -8.66 -8.48 9.02
N LYS A 297 -8.18 -7.71 8.03
CA LYS A 297 -7.20 -8.17 7.04
C LYS A 297 -5.92 -8.66 7.72
N ARG A 298 -5.37 -7.89 8.68
CA ARG A 298 -4.20 -8.32 9.47
C ARG A 298 -4.50 -9.46 10.44
N SER A 299 -5.67 -9.44 11.06
CA SER A 299 -6.12 -10.48 11.98
C SER A 299 -6.23 -11.84 11.28
N ALA A 300 -6.78 -11.87 10.06
CA ALA A 300 -6.93 -13.08 9.25
C ALA A 300 -5.57 -13.74 8.93
N GLN A 301 -4.51 -12.94 8.74
CA GLN A 301 -3.15 -13.47 8.46
C GLN A 301 -2.60 -14.36 9.58
N ILE A 302 -3.02 -14.13 10.82
CA ILE A 302 -2.51 -14.87 11.99
C ILE A 302 -3.57 -15.68 12.73
N ASP A 303 -4.84 -15.65 12.30
CA ASP A 303 -5.96 -16.25 13.02
C ASP A 303 -5.75 -17.74 13.37
N LEU A 304 -5.20 -18.52 12.44
CA LEU A 304 -4.85 -19.92 12.69
C LEU A 304 -3.57 -20.03 13.55
N ALA A 305 -2.57 -19.22 13.25
CA ALA A 305 -1.27 -19.22 13.92
C ALA A 305 -1.39 -18.91 15.44
N ILE A 306 -2.39 -18.13 15.85
CA ILE A 306 -2.67 -17.80 17.26
C ILE A 306 -2.87 -19.06 18.12
N ILE A 307 -3.37 -20.16 17.55
CA ILE A 307 -3.50 -21.43 18.29
C ILE A 307 -2.12 -21.96 18.69
N ALA A 308 -1.15 -21.91 17.77
CA ALA A 308 0.22 -22.34 18.06
C ALA A 308 0.92 -21.39 19.04
N GLU A 309 0.70 -20.07 18.90
CA GLU A 309 1.20 -19.09 19.88
C GLU A 309 0.65 -19.35 21.29
N SER A 310 -0.64 -19.64 21.40
CA SER A 310 -1.30 -20.02 22.66
C SER A 310 -0.69 -21.30 23.24
N ALA A 311 -0.52 -22.34 22.42
CA ALA A 311 0.07 -23.60 22.88
C ALA A 311 1.51 -23.44 23.38
N ARG A 312 2.27 -22.49 22.81
CA ARG A 312 3.67 -22.24 23.20
C ARG A 312 3.81 -21.28 24.38
N TRP A 313 2.98 -20.23 24.45
CA TRP A 313 3.19 -19.10 25.35
C TRP A 313 1.97 -18.72 26.19
N GLY A 314 0.81 -19.35 25.99
CA GLY A 314 -0.44 -19.01 26.66
C GLY A 314 -0.39 -19.16 28.18
N ASP A 315 0.39 -20.11 28.68
CA ASP A 315 0.61 -20.39 30.12
C ASP A 315 1.94 -19.82 30.66
N ALA A 316 2.72 -19.11 29.83
CA ALA A 316 4.05 -18.63 30.20
C ALA A 316 4.09 -17.72 31.44
N LYS A 317 2.95 -17.08 31.77
CA LYS A 317 2.79 -16.15 32.89
C LYS A 317 1.62 -16.46 33.81
N ARG A 318 0.86 -17.52 33.52
CA ARG A 318 -0.40 -17.85 34.19
C ARG A 318 -0.64 -19.35 34.15
N THR A 319 -1.29 -19.91 35.18
CA THR A 319 -1.61 -21.35 35.21
C THR A 319 -2.71 -21.75 34.23
N ALA A 320 -3.75 -20.91 34.07
CA ALA A 320 -4.76 -21.10 33.03
C ALA A 320 -4.25 -20.43 31.73
N PRO A 321 -4.02 -21.21 30.66
CA PRO A 321 -3.45 -20.66 29.43
C PRO A 321 -4.42 -19.67 28.78
N ARG A 322 -3.88 -18.57 28.27
CA ARG A 322 -4.58 -17.73 27.30
C ARG A 322 -4.72 -18.49 25.99
N THR A 323 -5.88 -18.37 25.35
CA THR A 323 -6.30 -19.14 24.18
C THR A 323 -6.71 -18.23 23.02
N LYS A 324 -6.99 -18.82 21.86
CA LYS A 324 -7.62 -18.12 20.74
C LYS A 324 -8.92 -17.42 21.16
N THR A 325 -9.67 -17.97 22.12
CA THR A 325 -10.88 -17.32 22.64
C THR A 325 -10.59 -15.98 23.30
N ASP A 326 -9.50 -15.89 24.09
CA ASP A 326 -9.08 -14.62 24.69
C ASP A 326 -8.66 -13.60 23.62
N TRP A 327 -7.91 -14.05 22.61
CA TRP A 327 -7.52 -13.20 21.50
C TRP A 327 -8.73 -12.67 20.72
N LEU A 328 -9.70 -13.54 20.39
CA LEU A 328 -10.95 -13.17 19.72
C LEU A 328 -11.79 -12.19 20.55
N ALA A 329 -11.77 -12.28 21.88
CA ALA A 329 -12.46 -11.31 22.74
C ALA A 329 -11.90 -9.90 22.56
N GLU A 330 -10.56 -9.76 22.46
CA GLU A 330 -9.93 -8.47 22.18
C GLU A 330 -10.17 -8.00 20.74
N GLN A 331 -10.16 -8.91 19.74
CA GLN A 331 -10.56 -8.57 18.37
C GLN A 331 -11.99 -8.01 18.34
N ASN A 332 -12.91 -8.64 19.07
CA ASN A 332 -14.31 -8.21 19.18
C ASN A 332 -14.45 -6.85 19.88
N TYR A 333 -13.63 -6.56 20.90
CA TYR A 333 -13.58 -5.22 21.49
C TYR A 333 -13.17 -4.17 20.46
N MET A 334 -12.12 -4.45 19.68
CA MET A 334 -11.65 -3.52 18.66
C MET A 334 -12.73 -3.20 17.62
N ILE A 335 -13.37 -4.25 17.08
CA ILE A 335 -14.38 -4.15 16.02
C ILE A 335 -15.67 -3.50 16.52
N ASN A 336 -16.17 -3.91 17.69
CA ASN A 336 -17.51 -3.53 18.15
C ASN A 336 -17.52 -2.29 19.05
N GLN A 337 -16.38 -1.86 19.59
CA GLN A 337 -16.31 -0.78 20.57
C GLN A 337 -15.27 0.28 20.23
N PHE A 338 -14.00 -0.11 20.04
CA PHE A 338 -12.93 0.86 19.85
C PHE A 338 -13.12 1.67 18.55
N PHE A 339 -13.12 1.01 17.38
CA PHE A 339 -13.20 1.72 16.09
C PHE A 339 -14.52 2.49 15.91
N PRO A 340 -15.71 1.94 16.26
CA PRO A 340 -16.96 2.69 16.14
C PRO A 340 -16.99 3.99 16.95
N GLY A 341 -16.35 4.02 18.12
CA GLY A 341 -16.32 5.20 18.99
C GLY A 341 -15.16 6.17 18.74
N ARG A 342 -14.14 5.77 17.97
CA ARG A 342 -12.86 6.48 17.94
C ARG A 342 -12.93 7.82 17.23
N ASN A 343 -13.52 7.89 16.04
CA ASN A 343 -13.55 9.12 15.23
C ASN A 343 -14.16 10.29 16.00
N GLN A 344 -15.33 10.09 16.58
CA GLN A 344 -16.04 11.13 17.31
C GLN A 344 -15.23 11.60 18.53
N THR A 345 -14.56 10.66 19.21
CA THR A 345 -13.71 10.97 20.36
C THR A 345 -12.56 11.88 19.97
N VAL A 346 -11.77 11.52 18.96
CA VAL A 346 -10.58 12.28 18.55
C VAL A 346 -10.98 13.64 17.96
N ILE A 347 -12.06 13.72 17.19
CA ILE A 347 -12.58 15.01 16.67
C ILE A 347 -12.98 15.95 17.82
N ASN A 348 -13.65 15.43 18.85
CA ASN A 348 -14.02 16.24 20.02
C ASN A 348 -12.79 16.73 20.78
N GLN A 349 -11.77 15.89 20.90
CA GLN A 349 -10.49 16.26 21.51
C GLN A 349 -9.77 17.34 20.70
N MET A 350 -9.68 17.22 19.37
CA MET A 350 -9.05 18.25 18.54
C MET A 350 -9.79 19.58 18.58
N ARG A 351 -11.13 19.56 18.63
CA ARG A 351 -11.94 20.78 18.80
C ARG A 351 -11.71 21.44 20.15
N SER A 352 -11.53 20.68 21.22
CA SER A 352 -11.34 21.25 22.58
C SER A 352 -10.05 22.06 22.72
N VAL A 353 -9.06 21.80 21.85
CA VAL A 353 -7.78 22.53 21.80
C VAL A 353 -7.65 23.45 20.58
N GLY A 354 -8.72 23.63 19.78
CA GLY A 354 -8.73 24.53 18.62
C GLY A 354 -7.90 24.06 17.42
N MET A 355 -7.52 22.78 17.37
CA MET A 355 -6.81 22.17 16.23
C MET A 355 -7.75 21.76 15.09
N PHE A 356 -9.06 21.69 15.35
CA PHE A 356 -10.07 21.42 14.34
C PHE A 356 -11.19 22.48 14.39
N PRO A 357 -11.63 23.05 13.26
CA PRO A 357 -12.60 24.12 13.23
C PRO A 357 -14.00 23.69 13.72
N ASN A 358 -14.76 24.68 14.21
CA ASN A 358 -16.16 24.52 14.61
C ASN A 358 -17.16 24.72 13.44
N GLN A 359 -16.66 25.20 12.31
CA GLN A 359 -17.40 25.30 11.05
C GLN A 359 -17.96 23.93 10.67
N ALA A 360 -19.14 23.92 10.07
CA ALA A 360 -19.68 22.71 9.48
C ALA A 360 -18.74 22.17 8.38
N ILE A 361 -18.68 20.85 8.25
CA ILE A 361 -17.96 20.15 7.19
C ILE A 361 -18.94 19.82 6.07
N VAL A 362 -18.47 19.77 4.83
CA VAL A 362 -19.29 19.36 3.69
C VAL A 362 -19.40 17.84 3.64
N PHE A 363 -20.63 17.32 3.55
CA PHE A 363 -20.92 15.92 3.31
C PHE A 363 -21.43 15.70 1.89
N LEU A 364 -20.97 14.61 1.29
CA LEU A 364 -21.31 14.17 -0.06
C LEU A 364 -22.46 13.16 0.02
N SER A 365 -23.41 13.20 -0.93
CA SER A 365 -24.53 12.25 -0.94
C SER A 365 -24.16 10.83 -1.36
N GLN A 366 -22.95 10.65 -1.88
CA GLN A 366 -22.42 9.36 -2.31
C GLN A 366 -20.90 9.33 -2.12
N PRO A 367 -20.31 8.17 -1.79
CA PRO A 367 -18.87 8.04 -1.60
C PRO A 367 -18.11 8.33 -2.91
N PRO A 368 -16.84 8.78 -2.83
CA PRO A 368 -15.97 8.91 -3.99
C PRO A 368 -15.77 7.55 -4.69
N GLY A 369 -15.39 7.58 -5.97
CA GLY A 369 -15.19 6.39 -6.80
C GLY A 369 -15.95 6.44 -8.11
N ASP A 370 -16.13 5.27 -8.73
CA ASP A 370 -16.84 5.16 -9.99
C ASP A 370 -18.35 5.28 -9.82
N VAL A 371 -18.98 6.06 -10.71
CA VAL A 371 -20.41 6.31 -10.68
C VAL A 371 -21.01 6.20 -12.08
N GLU A 372 -22.31 5.96 -12.16
CA GLU A 372 -23.01 5.96 -13.45
C GLU A 372 -23.00 7.35 -14.09
N ARG A 373 -22.91 7.39 -15.42
CA ARG A 373 -22.95 8.65 -16.19
C ARG A 373 -24.27 9.39 -15.97
N GLY A 374 -24.18 10.67 -15.60
CA GLY A 374 -25.36 11.47 -15.27
C GLY A 374 -25.81 11.35 -13.82
N SER A 375 -25.09 10.57 -13.00
CA SER A 375 -25.27 10.55 -11.55
C SER A 375 -25.22 11.97 -10.99
N THR A 376 -26.06 12.22 -10.00
CA THR A 376 -26.18 13.54 -9.39
C THR A 376 -25.62 13.52 -7.97
N LEU A 377 -24.54 14.27 -7.77
CA LEU A 377 -23.99 14.54 -6.45
C LEU A 377 -24.72 15.71 -5.80
N THR A 378 -25.10 15.53 -4.54
CA THR A 378 -25.59 16.61 -3.69
C THR A 378 -24.69 16.82 -2.49
N LEU A 379 -24.57 18.09 -2.08
CA LEU A 379 -23.80 18.50 -0.91
C LEU A 379 -24.75 18.83 0.24
N SER A 380 -24.34 18.44 1.44
CA SER A 380 -24.94 18.85 2.70
C SER A 380 -23.86 19.33 3.67
N GLN A 381 -24.26 19.85 4.82
CA GLN A 381 -23.31 20.33 5.83
C GLN A 381 -23.59 19.66 7.18
N SER A 382 -22.53 19.37 7.92
CA SER A 382 -22.60 18.73 9.23
C SER A 382 -23.34 19.58 10.27
N ASN A 383 -23.67 18.96 11.41
CA ASN A 383 -24.01 19.71 12.61
C ASN A 383 -22.76 20.52 13.05
N GLY A 384 -22.87 21.85 13.04
CA GLY A 384 -21.76 22.79 13.25
C GLY A 384 -22.18 24.22 12.91
N THR A 385 -21.24 25.18 12.91
CA THR A 385 -21.55 26.53 12.44
C THR A 385 -21.77 26.51 10.92
N GLN A 386 -23.04 26.59 10.51
CA GLN A 386 -23.45 26.55 9.12
C GLN A 386 -23.06 27.84 8.37
N GLY A 387 -22.84 27.71 7.07
CA GLY A 387 -22.42 28.83 6.21
C GLY A 387 -22.72 28.59 4.74
N THR A 388 -22.11 29.43 3.89
CA THR A 388 -22.22 29.29 2.44
C THR A 388 -21.30 28.15 1.97
N LEU A 389 -21.84 27.21 1.20
CA LEU A 389 -21.06 26.15 0.56
C LEU A 389 -20.45 26.67 -0.74
N TYR A 390 -19.13 26.61 -0.85
CA TYR A 390 -18.39 26.86 -2.08
C TYR A 390 -17.78 25.56 -2.59
N TYR A 391 -17.81 25.36 -3.90
CA TYR A 391 -17.20 24.20 -4.53
C TYR A 391 -16.57 24.53 -5.88
N THR A 392 -15.64 23.68 -6.29
CA THR A 392 -15.00 23.66 -7.61
C THR A 392 -15.03 22.23 -8.14
N LEU A 393 -14.92 22.10 -9.46
CA LEU A 393 -14.92 20.81 -10.17
C LEU A 393 -13.63 20.59 -10.99
N ASP A 394 -12.75 21.58 -11.01
CA ASP A 394 -11.48 21.62 -11.76
C ASP A 394 -10.27 21.25 -10.89
N GLY A 395 -10.49 20.81 -9.65
CA GLY A 395 -9.45 20.49 -8.70
C GLY A 395 -8.80 21.68 -7.98
N THR A 396 -9.20 22.93 -8.26
CA THR A 396 -8.71 24.08 -7.50
C THR A 396 -9.41 24.18 -6.14
N ASP A 397 -8.76 24.68 -5.09
CA ASP A 397 -9.42 24.85 -3.78
C ASP A 397 -10.38 26.06 -3.84
N PRO A 398 -11.63 25.98 -3.31
CA PRO A 398 -12.51 27.14 -3.18
C PRO A 398 -11.94 28.33 -2.39
N ARG A 399 -10.91 28.08 -1.58
CA ARG A 399 -10.18 29.06 -0.80
C ARG A 399 -8.75 29.19 -1.33
N GLN A 400 -8.31 30.41 -1.61
CA GLN A 400 -6.90 30.70 -1.88
C GLN A 400 -6.11 30.83 -0.58
N TRP A 401 -4.79 30.67 -0.67
CA TRP A 401 -3.88 30.99 0.43
C TRP A 401 -4.14 32.41 0.96
N GLY A 402 -4.14 32.57 2.28
CA GLY A 402 -4.48 33.84 2.94
C GLY A 402 -5.99 34.07 3.11
N GLY A 403 -6.83 33.19 2.57
CA GLY A 403 -8.26 33.13 2.87
C GLY A 403 -9.20 33.88 1.93
N SER A 404 -8.69 34.46 0.83
CA SER A 404 -9.56 34.98 -0.22
C SER A 404 -10.34 33.86 -0.91
N LEU A 405 -11.54 34.20 -1.39
CA LEU A 405 -12.33 33.31 -2.23
C LEU A 405 -11.60 33.07 -3.55
N ASN A 406 -11.49 31.81 -3.97
CA ASN A 406 -11.05 31.49 -5.32
C ASN A 406 -12.14 31.93 -6.33
N PRO A 407 -11.83 32.80 -7.30
CA PRO A 407 -12.81 33.27 -8.30
C PRO A 407 -13.44 32.16 -9.14
N GLY A 408 -12.79 31.00 -9.27
CA GLY A 408 -13.35 29.82 -9.96
C GLY A 408 -14.41 29.06 -9.16
N SER A 409 -14.68 29.46 -7.92
CA SER A 409 -15.64 28.77 -7.04
C SER A 409 -17.08 29.05 -7.42
N SER A 410 -17.90 28.01 -7.37
CA SER A 410 -19.36 28.09 -7.45
C SER A 410 -19.99 28.00 -6.06
N ILE A 411 -21.14 28.66 -5.88
CA ILE A 411 -21.94 28.53 -4.65
C ILE A 411 -22.90 27.36 -4.81
N TYR A 412 -22.94 26.47 -3.82
CA TYR A 412 -23.91 25.39 -3.74
C TYR A 412 -25.09 25.76 -2.83
N GLN A 413 -26.32 25.68 -3.37
CA GLN A 413 -27.55 25.93 -2.62
C GLN A 413 -28.21 24.61 -2.23
N ILE A 414 -28.25 24.30 -0.93
CA ILE A 414 -28.83 23.04 -0.42
C ILE A 414 -30.31 22.94 -0.81
N GLY A 415 -30.70 21.81 -1.39
CA GLY A 415 -32.08 21.56 -1.86
C GLY A 415 -32.44 22.20 -3.20
N VAL A 416 -31.49 22.91 -3.84
CA VAL A 416 -31.70 23.57 -5.14
C VAL A 416 -30.62 23.16 -6.14
N SER A 417 -29.35 23.29 -5.78
CA SER A 417 -28.22 22.91 -6.62
C SER A 417 -28.06 21.39 -6.68
N THR A 418 -27.54 20.91 -7.80
CA THR A 418 -27.09 19.54 -8.02
C THR A 418 -25.80 19.58 -8.85
N ILE A 419 -24.90 18.63 -8.64
CA ILE A 419 -23.66 18.49 -9.42
C ILE A 419 -23.81 17.24 -10.29
N ALA A 420 -23.88 17.42 -11.62
CA ALA A 420 -23.96 16.30 -12.55
C ALA A 420 -22.57 15.71 -12.81
N LEU A 421 -22.41 14.40 -12.59
CA LEU A 421 -21.18 13.66 -12.82
C LEU A 421 -21.25 12.99 -14.20
N ASN A 422 -20.74 13.68 -15.21
CA ASN A 422 -20.73 13.23 -16.61
C ASN A 422 -19.34 12.84 -17.12
N ALA A 423 -18.30 13.14 -16.37
CA ALA A 423 -16.91 12.79 -16.64
C ALA A 423 -16.16 12.71 -15.30
N ALA A 424 -14.90 12.24 -15.35
CA ALA A 424 -14.03 12.28 -14.19
C ALA A 424 -14.01 13.69 -13.59
N THR A 425 -14.29 13.80 -12.29
CA THR A 425 -14.51 15.08 -11.61
C THR A 425 -13.82 15.05 -10.25
N LEU A 426 -12.95 16.05 -10.00
CA LEU A 426 -12.40 16.29 -8.67
C LEU A 426 -13.20 17.40 -8.00
N VAL A 427 -14.09 17.01 -7.09
CA VAL A 427 -14.93 17.93 -6.31
C VAL A 427 -14.14 18.39 -5.10
N LYS A 428 -13.93 19.70 -4.97
CA LYS A 428 -13.38 20.34 -3.77
C LYS A 428 -14.41 21.31 -3.21
N ALA A 429 -14.76 21.17 -1.93
CA ALA A 429 -15.82 21.95 -1.31
C ALA A 429 -15.47 22.40 0.11
N ARG A 430 -15.86 23.62 0.47
CA ARG A 430 -15.68 24.21 1.80
C ARG A 430 -16.94 24.97 2.24
N VAL A 431 -17.13 25.07 3.55
CA VAL A 431 -18.09 26.00 4.17
C VAL A 431 -17.36 27.30 4.51
N LEU A 432 -17.97 28.45 4.20
CA LEU A 432 -17.57 29.75 4.75
C LEU A 432 -18.65 30.25 5.70
N ALA A 433 -18.36 30.35 7.00
CA ALA A 433 -19.32 30.77 8.01
C ALA A 433 -18.73 31.89 8.88
N GLY A 434 -19.41 33.04 8.94
CA GLY A 434 -18.96 34.20 9.72
C GLY A 434 -17.58 34.74 9.31
N GLY A 435 -17.20 34.59 8.04
CA GLY A 435 -15.88 34.97 7.54
C GLY A 435 -14.75 33.97 7.83
N VAL A 436 -15.07 32.83 8.44
CA VAL A 436 -14.09 31.76 8.74
C VAL A 436 -14.37 30.55 7.86
N TRP A 437 -13.32 30.10 7.17
CA TRP A 437 -13.37 28.90 6.34
C TRP A 437 -13.34 27.63 7.17
N GLY A 438 -14.17 26.66 6.77
CA GLY A 438 -14.11 25.28 7.23
C GLY A 438 -13.07 24.47 6.46
N ALA A 439 -12.80 23.28 6.97
CA ALA A 439 -11.90 22.32 6.34
C ALA A 439 -12.43 21.84 4.97
N LEU A 440 -11.51 21.43 4.11
CA LEU A 440 -11.74 20.97 2.75
C LEU A 440 -12.35 19.57 2.76
N THR A 441 -13.47 19.42 2.09
CA THR A 441 -13.93 18.12 1.60
C THR A 441 -13.46 17.98 0.16
N GLU A 442 -12.74 16.91 -0.13
CA GLU A 442 -12.27 16.56 -1.46
C GLU A 442 -12.74 15.15 -1.82
N ALA A 443 -13.24 14.97 -3.05
CA ALA A 443 -13.65 13.67 -3.57
C ALA A 443 -13.43 13.58 -5.08
N ARG A 444 -12.83 12.45 -5.49
CA ARG A 444 -12.66 12.09 -6.89
C ARG A 444 -13.78 11.15 -7.31
N TYR A 445 -14.39 11.45 -8.45
CA TYR A 445 -15.36 10.59 -9.10
C TYR A 445 -14.86 10.24 -10.49
N THR A 446 -14.94 8.96 -10.86
CA THR A 446 -14.85 8.50 -12.24
C THR A 446 -16.25 8.17 -12.75
N VAL A 447 -16.44 8.03 -14.07
CA VAL A 447 -17.77 7.86 -14.64
C VAL A 447 -17.82 6.68 -15.60
N GLY A 448 -18.44 5.58 -15.16
CA GLY A 448 -18.69 4.38 -15.93
C GLY A 448 -17.42 3.61 -16.30
N LEU A 449 -16.41 3.60 -15.43
CA LEU A 449 -15.13 2.94 -15.66
C LEU A 449 -14.97 1.62 -14.88
N SER A 450 -15.87 1.27 -13.96
CA SER A 450 -15.76 0.02 -13.18
C SER A 450 -15.80 -1.25 -14.01
N SER A 451 -16.32 -1.16 -15.24
CA SER A 451 -16.40 -2.28 -16.19
C SER A 451 -15.32 -2.22 -17.26
N LEU A 452 -14.40 -1.24 -17.21
CA LEU A 452 -13.20 -1.20 -18.04
C LEU A 452 -12.09 -1.95 -17.32
N VAL A 453 -11.64 -3.06 -17.91
CA VAL A 453 -10.63 -3.93 -17.30
C VAL A 453 -9.57 -4.34 -18.30
N ILE A 454 -8.41 -4.76 -17.78
CA ILE A 454 -7.45 -5.58 -18.53
C ILE A 454 -8.06 -6.98 -18.62
N ASN A 455 -8.23 -7.50 -19.83
CA ASN A 455 -9.00 -8.73 -20.07
C ASN A 455 -8.12 -9.93 -20.43
N GLU A 456 -7.09 -9.73 -21.25
CA GLU A 456 -6.20 -10.79 -21.73
C GLU A 456 -4.85 -10.18 -22.13
N LEU A 457 -3.77 -10.95 -22.02
CA LEU A 457 -2.44 -10.55 -22.49
C LEU A 457 -1.66 -11.75 -23.01
N MET A 458 -0.65 -11.49 -23.85
CA MET A 458 0.34 -12.47 -24.29
C MET A 458 1.71 -11.79 -24.35
N ALA A 459 2.64 -12.21 -23.48
CA ALA A 459 4.00 -11.65 -23.39
C ALA A 459 5.07 -12.53 -24.09
N SER A 460 4.65 -13.34 -25.06
CA SER A 460 5.53 -14.19 -25.88
C SER A 460 4.78 -14.63 -27.14
N ASN A 461 4.43 -13.67 -28.00
CA ASN A 461 3.71 -13.95 -29.24
C ASN A 461 4.68 -14.36 -30.35
N ARG A 462 4.44 -15.50 -31.01
CA ARG A 462 5.31 -15.98 -32.10
C ARG A 462 4.55 -16.23 -33.38
N THR A 463 3.31 -16.67 -33.27
CA THR A 463 2.45 -17.01 -34.41
C THR A 463 0.98 -16.62 -34.22
N THR A 464 0.57 -16.24 -33.01
CA THR A 464 -0.85 -16.09 -32.64
C THR A 464 -1.50 -14.86 -33.25
N LEU A 465 -0.90 -13.69 -33.04
CA LEU A 465 -1.43 -12.42 -33.53
C LEU A 465 -0.34 -11.70 -34.33
N GLU A 466 -0.48 -11.66 -35.65
CA GLU A 466 0.42 -10.88 -36.50
C GLU A 466 0.04 -9.40 -36.44
N ASP A 467 1.03 -8.52 -36.44
CA ASP A 467 0.78 -7.09 -36.65
C ASP A 467 0.20 -6.88 -38.05
N ALA A 468 -0.96 -6.23 -38.12
CA ALA A 468 -1.66 -5.98 -39.37
C ALA A 468 -0.94 -4.95 -40.27
N ASP A 469 -0.14 -4.07 -39.66
CA ASP A 469 0.61 -3.03 -40.37
C ASP A 469 2.05 -3.48 -40.70
N GLU A 470 2.57 -4.51 -40.02
CA GLU A 470 3.91 -5.06 -40.20
C GLU A 470 3.92 -6.58 -40.39
N ALA A 471 3.72 -7.01 -41.64
CA ALA A 471 3.67 -8.44 -41.98
C ALA A 471 4.95 -9.20 -41.57
N GLY A 472 4.76 -10.28 -40.82
CA GLY A 472 5.81 -11.14 -40.26
C GLY A 472 6.21 -10.81 -38.83
N GLU A 473 5.72 -9.71 -38.25
CA GLU A 473 5.96 -9.33 -36.86
C GLU A 473 4.83 -9.82 -35.95
N TYR A 474 5.21 -10.30 -34.77
CA TYR A 474 4.31 -10.90 -33.79
C TYR A 474 4.60 -10.29 -32.41
N PRO A 475 4.27 -9.01 -32.19
CA PRO A 475 4.55 -8.35 -30.93
C PRO A 475 3.68 -8.91 -29.80
N ASP A 476 4.11 -8.69 -28.56
CA ASP A 476 3.26 -8.96 -27.42
C ASP A 476 2.01 -8.09 -27.50
N TRP A 477 0.95 -8.49 -26.79
CA TRP A 477 -0.29 -7.73 -26.85
C TRP A 477 -1.07 -7.77 -25.55
N ILE A 478 -1.87 -6.72 -25.38
CA ILE A 478 -2.73 -6.45 -24.24
C ILE A 478 -4.13 -6.23 -24.78
N GLU A 479 -5.14 -6.84 -24.16
CA GLU A 479 -6.54 -6.57 -24.46
C GLU A 479 -7.23 -5.88 -23.30
N LEU A 480 -7.96 -4.81 -23.60
CA LEU A 480 -8.92 -4.21 -22.68
C LEU A 480 -10.35 -4.58 -23.07
N TYR A 481 -11.20 -4.82 -22.06
CA TYR A 481 -12.62 -5.11 -22.22
C TYR A 481 -13.49 -4.04 -21.57
N ASN A 482 -14.53 -3.61 -22.28
CA ASN A 482 -15.58 -2.76 -21.75
C ASN A 482 -16.85 -3.59 -21.47
N GLY A 483 -17.03 -4.01 -20.23
CA GLY A 483 -18.22 -4.74 -19.77
C GLY A 483 -19.46 -3.86 -19.49
N SER A 484 -19.43 -2.56 -19.81
CA SER A 484 -20.59 -1.67 -19.62
C SER A 484 -21.56 -1.70 -20.79
N ASP A 485 -22.70 -1.03 -20.63
CA ASP A 485 -23.74 -0.86 -21.66
C ASP A 485 -23.56 0.40 -22.53
N ALA A 486 -22.45 1.14 -22.33
CA ALA A 486 -22.11 2.34 -23.08
C ALA A 486 -20.69 2.27 -23.65
N ALA A 487 -20.40 3.08 -24.67
CA ALA A 487 -19.02 3.20 -25.15
C ALA A 487 -18.15 3.96 -24.13
N ILE A 488 -16.92 3.49 -23.92
CA ILE A 488 -15.93 4.13 -23.06
C ILE A 488 -14.86 4.78 -23.94
N ASP A 489 -14.61 6.07 -23.71
CA ASP A 489 -13.47 6.78 -24.29
C ASP A 489 -12.23 6.50 -23.44
N LEU A 490 -11.15 6.06 -24.08
CA LEU A 490 -9.85 5.82 -23.47
C LEU A 490 -8.91 7.01 -23.63
N GLY A 491 -9.23 7.97 -24.50
CA GLY A 491 -8.33 9.07 -24.82
C GLY A 491 -7.79 9.79 -23.59
N GLY A 492 -6.47 9.82 -23.46
CA GLY A 492 -5.75 10.43 -22.34
C GLY A 492 -5.50 9.52 -21.13
N MET A 493 -6.09 8.32 -21.06
CA MET A 493 -5.73 7.28 -20.08
C MET A 493 -4.34 6.73 -20.38
N TYR A 494 -3.78 5.93 -19.47
CA TYR A 494 -2.44 5.35 -19.62
C TYR A 494 -2.41 3.83 -19.41
N LEU A 495 -1.46 3.17 -20.07
CA LEU A 495 -0.97 1.84 -19.73
C LEU A 495 0.49 1.93 -19.27
N SER A 496 0.87 1.07 -18.33
CA SER A 496 2.24 0.92 -17.89
C SER A 496 2.52 -0.50 -17.38
N ASP A 497 3.67 -1.05 -17.76
CA ASP A 497 4.32 -2.26 -17.21
C ASP A 497 5.14 -1.97 -15.94
N ASP A 498 5.17 -0.72 -15.47
CA ASP A 498 5.83 -0.31 -14.23
C ASP A 498 4.87 0.47 -13.32
N PRO A 499 4.42 -0.12 -12.19
CA PRO A 499 3.57 0.57 -11.22
C PRO A 499 4.20 1.81 -10.56
N LEU A 500 5.53 1.94 -10.58
CA LEU A 500 6.25 3.11 -10.07
C LEU A 500 6.30 4.25 -11.09
N GLU A 501 6.12 3.93 -12.37
CA GLU A 501 5.94 4.89 -13.47
C GLU A 501 4.57 4.68 -14.13
N PRO A 502 3.44 5.00 -13.45
CA PRO A 502 2.09 4.61 -13.88
C PRO A 502 1.59 5.28 -15.19
N ASN A 503 2.37 6.17 -15.79
CA ASN A 503 1.99 6.98 -16.95
C ASN A 503 2.90 6.81 -18.18
N LYS A 504 3.52 5.63 -18.35
CA LYS A 504 4.47 5.34 -19.45
C LYS A 504 3.91 5.56 -20.85
N TRP A 505 2.72 5.01 -21.16
CA TRP A 505 2.10 5.12 -22.48
C TRP A 505 0.69 5.71 -22.38
N GLN A 506 0.36 6.71 -23.21
CA GLN A 506 -0.94 7.37 -23.19
C GLN A 506 -1.79 7.01 -24.41
N PHE A 507 -3.05 6.63 -24.20
CA PHE A 507 -4.02 6.43 -25.26
C PHE A 507 -4.27 7.73 -26.04
N ALA A 508 -4.21 7.64 -27.37
CA ALA A 508 -4.53 8.76 -28.25
C ALA A 508 -5.97 9.27 -28.06
N THR A 509 -6.18 10.57 -28.27
CA THR A 509 -7.52 11.17 -28.18
C THR A 509 -8.46 10.55 -29.22
N GLY A 510 -9.66 10.14 -28.77
CA GLY A 510 -10.67 9.53 -29.64
C GLY A 510 -10.61 8.01 -29.73
N THR A 511 -9.68 7.35 -29.02
CA THR A 511 -9.70 5.90 -28.85
C THR A 511 -10.89 5.50 -28.00
N THR A 512 -11.76 4.63 -28.51
CA THR A 512 -12.99 4.22 -27.80
C THR A 512 -13.20 2.71 -27.86
N ILE A 513 -13.77 2.14 -26.80
CA ILE A 513 -14.28 0.76 -26.77
C ILE A 513 -15.80 0.82 -26.75
N ALA A 514 -16.46 0.15 -27.70
CA ALA A 514 -17.92 0.03 -27.71
C ALA A 514 -18.43 -0.74 -26.48
N ALA A 515 -19.73 -0.61 -26.18
CA ALA A 515 -20.38 -1.40 -25.12
C ALA A 515 -20.21 -2.91 -25.39
N GLY A 516 -19.72 -3.66 -24.39
CA GLY A 516 -19.39 -5.08 -24.54
C GLY A 516 -18.25 -5.38 -25.50
N GLY A 517 -17.49 -4.37 -25.94
CA GLY A 517 -16.41 -4.48 -26.92
C GLY A 517 -15.03 -4.68 -26.29
N TYR A 518 -14.06 -4.90 -27.17
CA TYR A 518 -12.64 -5.13 -26.86
C TYR A 518 -11.77 -4.16 -27.65
N VAL A 519 -10.57 -3.88 -27.15
CA VAL A 519 -9.49 -3.27 -27.93
C VAL A 519 -8.21 -4.02 -27.63
N VAL A 520 -7.47 -4.35 -28.69
CA VAL A 520 -6.16 -4.98 -28.61
C VAL A 520 -5.09 -3.90 -28.85
N ILE A 521 -4.10 -3.87 -27.98
CA ILE A 521 -2.96 -2.97 -28.00
C ILE A 521 -1.71 -3.83 -28.17
N LEU A 522 -0.85 -3.49 -29.13
CA LEU A 522 0.43 -4.16 -29.35
C LEU A 522 1.48 -3.55 -28.42
N ALA A 523 2.26 -4.41 -27.79
CA ALA A 523 3.30 -4.07 -26.82
C ALA A 523 4.68 -4.43 -27.39
N ASP A 524 5.21 -3.53 -28.22
CA ASP A 524 6.36 -3.75 -29.10
C ASP A 524 7.55 -2.83 -28.84
N ASP A 525 7.47 -1.99 -27.80
CA ASP A 525 8.47 -0.96 -27.49
C ASP A 525 8.63 0.10 -28.60
N ASP A 526 7.63 0.28 -29.47
CA ASP A 526 7.60 1.32 -30.51
C ASP A 526 6.24 2.05 -30.58
N GLY A 527 6.05 2.98 -29.64
CA GLY A 527 4.88 3.86 -29.63
C GLY A 527 4.75 4.83 -30.83
N THR A 528 5.61 4.74 -31.84
CA THR A 528 5.53 5.56 -33.07
C THR A 528 4.76 4.89 -34.21
N GLN A 529 4.50 3.58 -34.11
CA GLN A 529 3.84 2.78 -35.16
C GLN A 529 2.33 2.98 -35.23
N GLY A 530 1.69 3.46 -34.17
CA GLY A 530 0.27 3.78 -34.21
C GLY A 530 -0.34 4.08 -32.84
N PRO A 531 -1.64 4.44 -32.80
CA PRO A 531 -2.33 4.77 -31.54
C PRO A 531 -2.59 3.57 -30.63
N LEU A 532 -2.25 2.35 -31.08
CA LEU A 532 -2.43 1.08 -30.36
C LEU A 532 -1.11 0.30 -30.26
N HIS A 533 0.04 0.99 -30.35
CA HIS A 533 1.39 0.42 -30.13
C HIS A 533 2.00 1.11 -28.91
N THR A 534 2.47 0.35 -27.92
CA THR A 534 3.03 0.93 -26.68
C THR A 534 4.52 1.24 -26.80
N ASN A 535 5.00 2.21 -26.03
CA ASN A 535 6.44 2.50 -25.89
C ASN A 535 7.13 1.61 -24.84
N PHE A 536 6.61 0.40 -24.68
CA PHE A 536 7.14 -0.67 -23.86
C PHE A 536 6.71 -2.00 -24.46
N GLN A 537 7.35 -3.09 -24.04
CA GLN A 537 6.99 -4.47 -24.36
C GLN A 537 6.78 -5.27 -23.07
N LEU A 538 6.09 -6.40 -23.13
CA LEU A 538 5.88 -7.21 -21.94
C LEU A 538 7.05 -8.16 -21.66
N SER A 539 7.29 -8.46 -20.39
CA SER A 539 8.29 -9.43 -19.96
C SER A 539 7.72 -10.86 -19.94
N ARG A 540 8.26 -11.74 -20.78
CA ARG A 540 7.98 -13.18 -20.72
C ARG A 540 8.22 -13.81 -19.35
N ASN A 541 9.05 -13.22 -18.49
CA ASN A 541 9.33 -13.76 -17.16
C ASN A 541 8.28 -13.36 -16.10
N GLY A 542 7.41 -12.40 -16.42
CA GLY A 542 6.39 -11.85 -15.52
C GLY A 542 6.72 -10.44 -15.03
N GLU A 543 5.67 -9.64 -14.82
CA GLU A 543 5.69 -8.27 -14.31
C GLU A 543 4.27 -7.81 -13.90
N THR A 544 4.10 -6.51 -13.61
CA THR A 544 2.79 -5.91 -13.32
C THR A 544 2.36 -4.91 -14.40
N LEU A 545 1.22 -5.17 -15.03
CA LEU A 545 0.57 -4.26 -15.95
C LEU A 545 -0.53 -3.46 -15.22
N VAL A 546 -0.53 -2.14 -15.39
CA VAL A 546 -1.53 -1.22 -14.82
C VAL A 546 -2.25 -0.41 -15.90
N LEU A 547 -3.56 -0.26 -15.75
CA LEU A 547 -4.41 0.66 -16.48
C LEU A 547 -4.73 1.86 -15.58
N VAL A 548 -4.46 3.08 -16.06
CA VAL A 548 -4.48 4.29 -15.23
C VAL A 548 -5.36 5.35 -15.89
N ASP A 549 -6.18 6.05 -15.09
CA ASP A 549 -7.06 7.12 -15.57
C ASP A 549 -6.25 8.33 -16.07
N ARG A 550 -6.95 9.28 -16.68
CA ARG A 550 -6.39 10.48 -17.33
C ARG A 550 -5.56 11.39 -16.45
N ASP A 551 -5.66 11.24 -15.13
CA ASP A 551 -4.81 11.99 -14.18
C ASP A 551 -3.38 11.44 -14.07
N GLY A 552 -3.11 10.29 -14.71
CA GLY A 552 -1.81 9.63 -14.72
C GLY A 552 -1.42 8.99 -13.39
N GLN A 553 -2.36 8.84 -12.44
CA GLN A 553 -2.09 8.34 -11.09
C GLN A 553 -3.15 7.35 -10.58
N THR A 554 -4.42 7.51 -10.96
CA THR A 554 -5.51 6.67 -10.47
C THR A 554 -5.54 5.35 -11.24
N VAL A 555 -5.05 4.27 -10.63
CA VAL A 555 -5.14 2.92 -11.20
C VAL A 555 -6.61 2.47 -11.27
N LEU A 556 -7.07 2.15 -12.49
CA LEU A 556 -8.41 1.63 -12.78
C LEU A 556 -8.45 0.11 -12.69
N ASP A 557 -7.44 -0.58 -13.21
CA ASP A 557 -7.27 -2.04 -13.11
C ASP A 557 -5.77 -2.39 -13.18
N SER A 558 -5.41 -3.57 -12.69
CA SER A 558 -4.02 -4.05 -12.72
C SER A 558 -3.96 -5.58 -12.71
N VAL A 559 -2.93 -6.13 -13.33
CA VAL A 559 -2.60 -7.56 -13.26
C VAL A 559 -1.11 -7.76 -13.04
N THR A 560 -0.76 -8.58 -12.05
CA THR A 560 0.59 -9.13 -11.92
C THR A 560 0.57 -10.56 -12.47
N PHE A 561 1.42 -10.84 -13.45
CA PHE A 561 1.51 -12.16 -14.08
C PHE A 561 2.92 -12.74 -13.92
N GLY A 562 3.01 -14.08 -13.87
CA GLY A 562 4.27 -14.80 -13.77
C GLY A 562 4.87 -15.13 -15.14
N THR A 563 5.75 -16.13 -15.19
CA THR A 563 6.36 -16.56 -16.46
C THR A 563 5.32 -17.02 -17.49
N GLN A 564 5.44 -16.49 -18.71
CA GLN A 564 4.54 -16.72 -19.83
C GLN A 564 5.09 -17.79 -20.79
N LEU A 565 4.17 -18.47 -21.47
CA LEU A 565 4.48 -19.47 -22.50
C LEU A 565 4.34 -18.84 -23.89
N GLU A 566 5.13 -19.34 -24.84
CA GLU A 566 5.03 -18.90 -26.23
C GLU A 566 3.65 -19.26 -26.80
N ASP A 567 3.00 -18.30 -27.45
CA ASP A 567 1.67 -18.44 -28.07
C ASP A 567 0.54 -18.91 -27.12
N VAL A 568 0.68 -18.67 -25.81
CA VAL A 568 -0.37 -18.90 -24.82
C VAL A 568 -0.67 -17.61 -24.07
N SER A 569 -1.92 -17.16 -24.13
CA SER A 569 -2.37 -15.96 -23.45
C SER A 569 -2.79 -16.24 -22.01
N PHE A 570 -2.71 -15.20 -21.19
CA PHE A 570 -3.15 -15.16 -19.80
C PHE A 570 -4.25 -14.12 -19.67
N GLY A 571 -5.41 -14.48 -19.13
CA GLY A 571 -6.56 -13.59 -19.16
C GLY A 571 -7.67 -13.97 -18.18
N ARG A 572 -8.70 -13.14 -18.14
CA ARG A 572 -9.88 -13.32 -17.29
C ARG A 572 -10.83 -14.35 -17.88
N TYR A 573 -11.48 -15.17 -17.06
CA TYR A 573 -12.65 -15.94 -17.50
C TYR A 573 -13.76 -15.97 -16.44
N PRO A 574 -15.03 -15.66 -16.82
CA PRO A 574 -15.45 -15.05 -18.09
C PRO A 574 -14.84 -13.64 -18.27
N ASN A 575 -15.05 -12.98 -19.42
CA ASN A 575 -14.59 -11.60 -19.65
C ASN A 575 -14.98 -10.67 -18.49
N GLY A 576 -14.03 -9.82 -18.05
CA GLY A 576 -14.27 -8.96 -16.89
C GLY A 576 -14.40 -9.67 -15.54
N GLY A 577 -14.26 -11.00 -15.51
CA GLY A 577 -14.34 -11.82 -14.30
C GLY A 577 -13.11 -11.65 -13.40
N ALA A 578 -13.23 -12.06 -12.14
CA ALA A 578 -12.13 -11.94 -11.17
C ALA A 578 -11.04 -13.03 -11.33
N THR A 579 -11.35 -14.13 -12.03
CA THR A 579 -10.44 -15.28 -12.18
C THR A 579 -9.50 -15.06 -13.35
N TRP A 580 -8.19 -15.17 -13.10
CA TRP A 580 -7.14 -15.13 -14.11
C TRP A 580 -6.53 -16.52 -14.34
N GLY A 581 -6.08 -16.80 -15.55
CA GLY A 581 -5.48 -18.08 -15.92
C GLY A 581 -5.04 -18.12 -17.38
N PHE A 582 -4.26 -19.14 -17.74
CA PHE A 582 -3.87 -19.37 -19.13
C PHE A 582 -5.07 -19.86 -19.94
N HIS A 583 -5.30 -19.31 -21.13
CA HIS A 583 -6.43 -19.72 -21.98
C HIS A 583 -6.13 -20.94 -22.85
N ALA A 584 -7.16 -21.74 -23.11
CA ALA A 584 -7.06 -22.88 -24.02
C ALA A 584 -6.83 -22.49 -25.48
N ALA A 585 -7.22 -21.27 -25.84
CA ALA A 585 -6.90 -20.61 -27.10
C ALA A 585 -6.89 -19.10 -26.83
N ALA A 586 -5.94 -18.39 -27.43
CA ALA A 586 -5.91 -16.93 -27.36
C ALA A 586 -7.12 -16.32 -28.08
N THR A 587 -7.66 -15.24 -27.51
CA THR A 587 -8.92 -14.62 -27.98
C THR A 587 -8.83 -13.13 -28.29
N PRO A 588 -7.79 -12.63 -28.98
CA PRO A 588 -7.67 -11.20 -29.26
C PRO A 588 -8.88 -10.69 -30.06
N GLY A 589 -9.56 -9.69 -29.51
CA GLY A 589 -10.77 -9.06 -30.03
C GLY A 589 -12.06 -9.86 -29.85
N LEU A 590 -12.03 -10.95 -29.06
CA LEU A 590 -13.13 -11.91 -28.92
C LEU A 590 -13.39 -12.23 -27.45
N SER A 591 -14.49 -12.93 -27.17
CA SER A 591 -14.76 -13.39 -25.80
C SER A 591 -13.79 -14.47 -25.37
N ASN A 592 -13.19 -14.29 -24.18
CA ASN A 592 -12.31 -15.24 -23.56
C ASN A 592 -12.98 -16.60 -23.38
N VAL A 593 -12.20 -17.64 -23.65
CA VAL A 593 -12.58 -19.04 -23.44
C VAL A 593 -12.16 -19.50 -22.05
N GLU A 594 -12.69 -20.65 -21.63
CA GLU A 594 -12.27 -21.26 -20.37
C GLU A 594 -10.74 -21.41 -20.28
N HIS A 595 -10.23 -21.22 -19.06
CA HIS A 595 -8.82 -21.46 -18.77
C HIS A 595 -8.44 -22.92 -19.03
N LEU A 596 -7.19 -23.16 -19.40
CA LEU A 596 -6.57 -24.47 -19.39
C LEU A 596 -6.76 -25.09 -18.00
N GLY A 597 -7.45 -26.24 -17.94
CA GLY A 597 -7.67 -26.96 -16.68
C GLY A 597 -8.91 -26.57 -15.85
N SER A 598 -9.82 -25.72 -16.35
CA SER A 598 -11.12 -25.41 -15.68
C SER A 598 -12.05 -26.63 -15.52
N GLY A 599 -11.83 -27.68 -16.32
CA GLY A 599 -12.53 -28.96 -16.21
C GLY A 599 -11.89 -29.87 -15.17
N ALA A 600 -12.34 -29.78 -13.91
CA ALA A 600 -12.14 -30.78 -12.85
C ALA A 600 -10.70 -31.36 -12.69
N GLY A 601 -9.80 -30.57 -12.07
CA GLY A 601 -8.76 -31.05 -11.14
C GLY A 601 -7.84 -32.20 -11.57
N GLY A 602 -7.06 -32.04 -12.65
CA GLY A 602 -6.03 -33.00 -13.05
C GLY A 602 -4.82 -32.36 -13.74
N VAL A 603 -3.70 -33.09 -13.79
CA VAL A 603 -2.48 -32.69 -14.52
C VAL A 603 -2.71 -32.78 -16.03
N GLN A 604 -2.37 -31.73 -16.77
CA GLN A 604 -2.49 -31.67 -18.23
C GLN A 604 -1.12 -31.45 -18.88
N ILE A 605 -0.62 -32.44 -19.61
CA ILE A 605 0.61 -32.29 -20.42
C ILE A 605 0.29 -31.35 -21.60
N VAL A 606 0.97 -30.20 -21.64
CA VAL A 606 0.80 -29.14 -22.64
C VAL A 606 1.93 -29.09 -23.67
N GLY A 607 3.02 -29.83 -23.45
CA GLY A 607 4.13 -29.88 -24.40
C GLY A 607 4.97 -31.15 -24.25
N PHE A 608 5.46 -31.65 -25.40
CA PHE A 608 6.36 -32.80 -25.49
C PHE A 608 7.38 -32.56 -26.62
N GLU A 609 8.66 -32.57 -26.29
CA GLU A 609 9.75 -32.44 -27.26
C GLU A 609 10.79 -33.53 -27.05
N VAL A 610 11.35 -34.09 -28.13
CA VAL A 610 12.53 -34.97 -28.06
C VAL A 610 13.77 -34.11 -28.32
N SER A 611 14.44 -33.69 -27.25
CA SER A 611 15.58 -32.76 -27.29
C SER A 611 16.93 -33.42 -27.61
N GLY A 612 17.00 -34.77 -27.60
CA GLY A 612 18.20 -35.53 -27.94
C GLY A 612 17.99 -37.05 -27.85
N PRO A 613 19.00 -37.88 -28.16
CA PRO A 613 18.88 -39.34 -28.05
C PRO A 613 18.47 -39.78 -26.64
N GLY A 614 17.22 -40.20 -26.48
CA GLY A 614 16.65 -40.61 -25.20
C GLY A 614 16.35 -39.45 -24.22
N THR A 615 16.45 -38.20 -24.65
CA THR A 615 16.12 -37.02 -23.82
C THR A 615 14.78 -36.44 -24.28
N VAL A 616 13.88 -36.21 -23.34
CA VAL A 616 12.57 -35.61 -23.61
C VAL A 616 12.28 -34.46 -22.66
N THR A 617 11.70 -33.39 -23.20
CA THR A 617 11.17 -32.26 -22.44
C THR A 617 9.66 -32.39 -22.37
N LEU A 618 9.13 -32.38 -21.15
CA LEU A 618 7.70 -32.44 -20.83
C LEU A 618 7.27 -31.11 -20.23
N GLN A 619 6.15 -30.57 -20.71
CA GLN A 619 5.51 -29.40 -20.14
C GLN A 619 4.10 -29.77 -19.69
N TRP A 620 3.66 -29.33 -18.51
CA TRP A 620 2.29 -29.54 -18.04
C TRP A 620 1.77 -28.39 -17.18
N VAL A 621 0.45 -28.26 -17.11
CA VAL A 621 -0.25 -27.41 -16.14
C VAL A 621 -0.91 -28.32 -15.10
N GLY A 622 -0.84 -27.95 -13.83
CA GLY A 622 -1.44 -28.70 -12.72
C GLY A 622 -1.90 -27.79 -11.59
N CYS A 623 -2.27 -28.38 -10.45
CA CYS A 623 -2.69 -27.62 -9.27
C CYS A 623 -1.54 -26.79 -8.67
N GLU A 624 -1.89 -25.59 -8.21
CA GLU A 624 -0.99 -24.77 -7.41
C GLU A 624 -0.55 -25.54 -6.16
N ASP A 625 0.73 -25.42 -5.80
CA ASP A 625 1.37 -26.06 -4.64
C ASP A 625 1.47 -27.59 -4.64
N CYS A 626 1.15 -28.26 -5.75
CA CYS A 626 1.30 -29.70 -5.88
C CYS A 626 2.74 -30.09 -6.29
N ALA A 627 3.32 -31.10 -5.63
CA ALA A 627 4.51 -31.76 -6.14
C ALA A 627 4.12 -32.78 -7.23
N TYR A 628 5.04 -33.09 -8.14
CA TYR A 628 4.76 -33.99 -9.26
C TYR A 628 5.82 -35.09 -9.37
N GLU A 629 5.41 -36.26 -9.85
CA GLU A 629 6.34 -37.28 -10.35
C GLU A 629 6.18 -37.44 -11.85
N VAL A 630 7.28 -37.25 -12.58
CA VAL A 630 7.42 -37.72 -13.95
C VAL A 630 7.76 -39.20 -13.89
N GLN A 631 6.81 -40.03 -14.29
CA GLN A 631 6.98 -41.49 -14.31
C GLN A 631 7.02 -42.01 -15.74
N TRP A 632 7.72 -43.12 -15.94
CA TRP A 632 7.86 -43.76 -17.25
C TRP A 632 7.78 -45.28 -17.18
N LYS A 633 7.59 -45.90 -18.35
CA LYS A 633 7.86 -47.33 -18.59
C LYS A 633 8.05 -47.65 -20.07
N ALA A 634 8.70 -48.78 -20.37
CA ALA A 634 9.00 -49.20 -21.74
C ALA A 634 7.85 -49.91 -22.48
N ASP A 635 6.84 -50.40 -21.76
CA ASP A 635 5.67 -51.10 -22.32
C ASP A 635 4.39 -50.73 -21.56
N LEU A 636 3.29 -50.46 -22.28
CA LEU A 636 2.01 -50.10 -21.63
C LEU A 636 1.33 -51.28 -20.92
N VAL A 637 1.62 -52.51 -21.31
CA VAL A 637 0.94 -53.73 -20.88
C VAL A 637 1.68 -54.45 -19.75
N ASP A 638 3.02 -54.36 -19.69
CA ASP A 638 3.86 -55.02 -18.68
C ASP A 638 4.80 -54.03 -17.96
N GLY A 639 5.22 -54.37 -16.73
CA GLY A 639 6.12 -53.57 -15.90
C GLY A 639 5.46 -52.47 -15.05
N ASP A 640 6.12 -52.13 -13.94
CA ASP A 640 5.74 -51.05 -13.03
C ASP A 640 6.15 -49.68 -13.58
N TRP A 641 5.45 -48.63 -13.17
CA TRP A 641 5.84 -47.25 -13.48
C TRP A 641 7.04 -46.85 -12.61
N GLU A 642 8.12 -46.42 -13.26
CA GLU A 642 9.34 -45.96 -12.59
C GLU A 642 9.38 -44.44 -12.54
N VAL A 643 9.80 -43.86 -11.41
CA VAL A 643 9.98 -42.41 -11.27
C VAL A 643 11.27 -41.97 -11.97
N LEU A 644 11.15 -41.13 -13.00
CA LEU A 644 12.30 -40.47 -13.64
C LEU A 644 12.74 -39.24 -12.85
N LYS A 645 11.76 -38.46 -12.37
CA LYS A 645 12.03 -37.19 -11.69
C LYS A 645 10.87 -36.79 -10.81
N THR A 646 11.18 -36.40 -9.58
CA THR A 646 10.24 -35.70 -8.70
C THR A 646 10.45 -34.20 -8.87
N VAL A 647 9.36 -33.49 -9.09
CA VAL A 647 9.31 -32.04 -9.21
C VAL A 647 8.69 -31.50 -7.92
N PRO A 648 9.40 -30.67 -7.15
CA PRO A 648 8.83 -30.06 -5.97
C PRO A 648 7.68 -29.13 -6.33
N ALA A 649 6.85 -28.78 -5.35
CA ALA A 649 5.75 -27.84 -5.53
C ALA A 649 6.21 -26.54 -6.19
N SER A 650 5.52 -26.16 -7.26
CA SER A 650 5.77 -24.93 -8.03
C SER A 650 4.45 -24.31 -8.46
N ALA A 651 4.40 -22.99 -8.59
CA ALA A 651 3.23 -22.30 -9.11
C ALA A 651 3.09 -22.53 -10.63
N GLY A 652 1.87 -22.86 -11.10
CA GLY A 652 1.50 -22.82 -12.51
C GLY A 652 2.12 -23.90 -13.41
N ALA A 653 2.48 -23.50 -14.63
CA ALA A 653 3.01 -24.36 -15.69
C ALA A 653 4.43 -24.87 -15.37
N VAL A 654 4.64 -26.18 -15.54
CA VAL A 654 5.88 -26.87 -15.22
C VAL A 654 6.54 -27.37 -16.49
N GLN A 655 7.84 -27.11 -16.65
CA GLN A 655 8.67 -27.69 -17.72
C GLN A 655 9.82 -28.51 -17.12
N VAL A 656 9.95 -29.76 -17.56
CA VAL A 656 11.00 -30.65 -17.09
C VAL A 656 11.59 -31.47 -18.22
N GLU A 657 12.91 -31.42 -18.33
CA GLU A 657 13.69 -32.37 -19.12
C GLU A 657 13.99 -33.63 -18.29
N VAL A 658 13.81 -34.80 -18.92
CA VAL A 658 14.15 -36.13 -18.39
C VAL A 658 14.90 -36.96 -19.42
N VAL A 659 15.80 -37.83 -18.94
CA VAL A 659 16.55 -38.78 -19.77
C VAL A 659 16.01 -40.19 -19.52
N ILE A 660 15.59 -40.85 -20.59
CA ILE A 660 15.10 -42.23 -20.59
C ILE A 660 16.30 -43.18 -20.40
N PRO A 661 16.21 -44.19 -19.52
CA PRO A 661 17.22 -45.23 -19.39
C PRO A 661 17.55 -45.91 -20.73
N THR A 662 18.84 -46.06 -21.04
CA THR A 662 19.31 -46.60 -22.32
C THR A 662 18.91 -48.07 -22.50
N GLY A 663 18.24 -48.38 -23.62
CA GLY A 663 17.91 -49.76 -24.04
C GLY A 663 16.46 -50.00 -24.45
N ALA A 664 15.55 -49.05 -24.21
CA ALA A 664 14.14 -49.19 -24.61
C ALA A 664 13.91 -48.75 -26.07
N SER A 665 13.13 -49.51 -26.82
CA SER A 665 12.73 -49.16 -28.20
C SER A 665 11.54 -48.20 -28.28
N GLN A 666 10.85 -47.98 -27.16
CA GLN A 666 9.74 -47.06 -26.98
C GLN A 666 9.63 -46.69 -25.49
N ALA A 667 8.96 -45.59 -25.17
CA ALA A 667 8.76 -45.13 -23.80
C ALA A 667 7.38 -44.47 -23.67
N TYR A 668 6.73 -44.70 -22.54
CA TYR A 668 5.46 -44.08 -22.17
C TYR A 668 5.64 -43.28 -20.89
N PHE A 669 4.98 -42.14 -20.81
CA PHE A 669 5.10 -41.21 -19.69
C PHE A 669 3.75 -40.94 -19.04
N ARG A 670 3.76 -40.65 -17.74
CA ARG A 670 2.65 -40.01 -17.05
C ARG A 670 3.18 -39.04 -16.01
N ILE A 671 2.40 -38.00 -15.73
CA ILE A 671 2.65 -37.09 -14.63
C ILE A 671 1.65 -37.40 -13.52
N VAL A 672 2.15 -37.59 -12.31
CA VAL A 672 1.33 -37.88 -11.13
C VAL A 672 1.45 -36.70 -10.17
N GLY A 673 0.33 -36.06 -9.84
CA GLY A 673 0.29 -35.09 -8.74
C GLY A 673 0.39 -35.82 -7.40
N LEU A 674 1.21 -35.32 -6.50
CA LEU A 674 1.34 -35.78 -5.12
C LEU A 674 0.52 -34.83 -4.23
N GLU A 675 -0.47 -35.36 -3.53
CA GLU A 675 -1.28 -34.62 -2.53
C GLU A 675 -0.48 -34.28 -1.26
#